data_AF-A2EAK3-F1
#
_entry.id   AF-A2EAK3-F1
#
_cell.length_a   1.000
_cell.length_b   1.000
_cell.length_c   1.000
_cell.angle_alpha   90.00
_cell.angle_beta   90.00
_cell.angle_gamma   90.00
#
_symmetry.space_group_name_H-M   'P 1'
#
loop_
_entity.id
_entity.type
_entity.pdbx_description
1 polymer ?
#
loop_
_entity_poly.entity_id
_entity_poly.type
_entity_poly.pdbx_seq_one_letter_code
_entity_poly.pdbx_strand_id
1 'polypeptide(L)'
;MIMFLVLLYKDIDENCYSSDGKILTKVNDTSPDLRISSACEIIQSQCFYYLKTLSSFSFEENPNLTTIGIYSFIGCTNLTIINLFSCNNLTKISAYAFLNCNNVNQILLPKGLIEIGSFVFQYNYQVISIIIPASVKEIDIYAFSDCSKLQNVTFEDGSDLTSLENGVFANTAITSFQIPEKVSYVNGEAFSDGKLINFTVHPNNNYLTVKDYVIYSKNGSILFFICNKTGYKIPNSVTTIGEKCFFRSSIKTIIIPANVKRIENDAFYGCNSLINVTFLGPIDYFGGQVFDYCRNLELIIFPNSTMTVSRSDFVTNNLPKVNLSFTCKTLFYSSSIYRNTNVSISYLNEPNLIITPDCLIMNSDQTIIYEYWGYNSDSIDIPKSVTKINEKAFENSTVKNFNFPEDTQITYIGKDAFRNCSDLRSFNYSFPKLQALGMSSFKDCINLESFTFSSPNLTVMSNAFENCRYLKKVSNIRNIPDNCFCGCTKLVEVTIREGSESIGYKSFENCSSLLCIKIPQSFKIISKYSFLYCKKLKSIIFSETNSLDSFSINSISECESLANISNFSSYKYKCIDNTLYYKNNTKWELIFHLSSSKDKELNISCDVICSYSFNSSNNIEKINITSDSVSVIEKHSFNNCLNLKYINFPLSVSDVEIDAFHECKSIRCPLIIENTSTDYLQMIVSSGIPRRLMISCHIAHVSNNLLNHKYLRYPFTHLFWKHLTK
;
A
#
# COMPACT_ATOMS: atom_id res chain seq x y z
N MET A 1 -11.51 -63.92 -58.08
CA MET A 1 -12.79 -63.20 -58.26
C MET A 1 -13.07 -62.45 -56.96
N ILE A 2 -12.56 -61.22 -56.84
CA ILE A 2 -12.75 -60.40 -55.64
C ILE A 2 -14.14 -59.78 -55.78
N MET A 3 -15.06 -60.24 -54.94
CA MET A 3 -16.41 -59.71 -54.83
C MET A 3 -16.28 -58.29 -54.26
N PHE A 4 -16.41 -57.27 -55.11
CA PHE A 4 -16.65 -55.90 -54.64
C PHE A 4 -18.00 -55.90 -53.93
N LEU A 5 -17.97 -55.90 -52.59
CA LEU A 5 -19.15 -55.59 -51.81
C LEU A 5 -19.43 -54.10 -52.08
N VAL A 6 -20.44 -53.81 -52.91
CA VAL A 6 -20.95 -52.45 -53.04
C VAL A 6 -21.59 -52.10 -51.69
N LEU A 7 -20.94 -51.25 -50.90
CA LEU A 7 -21.55 -50.65 -49.71
C LEU A 7 -22.79 -49.87 -50.17
N LEU A 8 -23.97 -50.39 -49.84
CA LEU A 8 -25.24 -49.71 -50.10
C LEU A 8 -25.52 -48.78 -48.92
N TYR A 9 -25.22 -47.49 -49.10
CA TYR A 9 -25.58 -46.46 -48.14
C TYR A 9 -27.09 -46.17 -48.21
N LYS A 10 -27.71 -46.02 -47.05
CA LYS A 10 -29.09 -45.56 -46.94
C LYS A 10 -29.13 -44.04 -46.89
N ASP A 11 -29.93 -43.42 -47.75
CA ASP A 11 -30.18 -41.97 -47.68
C ASP A 11 -30.86 -41.59 -46.37
N ILE A 12 -30.35 -40.55 -45.73
CA ILE A 12 -30.97 -39.98 -44.53
C ILE A 12 -32.32 -39.36 -44.91
N ASP A 13 -33.36 -39.65 -44.13
CA ASP A 13 -34.72 -39.16 -44.33
C ASP A 13 -34.78 -37.62 -44.44
N GLU A 14 -35.56 -37.10 -45.38
CA GLU A 14 -35.75 -35.65 -45.59
C GLU A 14 -36.22 -34.93 -44.31
N ASN A 15 -36.97 -35.61 -43.43
CA ASN A 15 -37.42 -35.06 -42.15
C ASN A 15 -36.29 -34.80 -41.14
N CYS A 16 -35.09 -35.33 -41.37
CA CYS A 16 -33.91 -35.03 -40.57
C CYS A 16 -33.28 -33.67 -40.96
N TYR A 17 -33.67 -33.08 -42.09
CA TYR A 17 -33.15 -31.80 -42.57
C TYR A 17 -34.09 -30.63 -42.26
N SER A 18 -33.56 -29.41 -42.31
CA SER A 18 -34.37 -28.19 -42.39
C SER A 18 -35.24 -28.18 -43.65
N SER A 19 -36.27 -27.34 -43.67
CA SER A 19 -37.22 -27.26 -44.80
C SER A 19 -36.58 -26.90 -46.14
N ASP A 20 -35.40 -26.28 -46.13
CA ASP A 20 -34.60 -25.96 -47.32
C ASP A 20 -33.51 -27.01 -47.64
N GLY A 21 -33.43 -28.10 -46.87
CA GLY A 21 -32.46 -29.18 -47.02
C GLY A 21 -31.04 -28.83 -46.57
N LYS A 22 -30.78 -27.59 -46.15
CA LYS A 22 -29.41 -27.08 -45.91
C LYS A 22 -28.81 -27.48 -44.56
N ILE A 23 -29.63 -27.79 -43.56
CA ILE A 23 -29.17 -28.10 -42.21
C ILE A 23 -29.64 -29.51 -41.85
N LEU A 24 -28.71 -30.42 -41.61
CA LEU A 24 -29.01 -31.72 -41.03
C LEU A 24 -29.12 -31.58 -39.51
N THR A 25 -30.34 -31.71 -38.98
CA THR A 25 -30.67 -31.33 -37.60
C THR A 25 -30.46 -32.47 -36.60
N LYS A 26 -30.97 -33.67 -36.89
CA LYS A 26 -30.85 -34.85 -36.03
C LYS A 26 -31.09 -36.14 -36.80
N VAL A 27 -30.23 -37.13 -36.57
CA VAL A 27 -30.31 -38.46 -37.18
C VAL A 27 -30.51 -39.51 -36.08
N ASN A 28 -31.69 -40.14 -36.08
CA ASN A 28 -32.00 -41.28 -35.20
C ASN A 28 -32.01 -42.61 -35.97
N ASP A 29 -31.67 -42.59 -37.26
CA ASP A 29 -31.63 -43.79 -38.09
C ASP A 29 -30.50 -44.72 -37.62
N THR A 30 -30.86 -45.94 -37.23
CA THR A 30 -29.91 -46.92 -36.69
C THR A 30 -29.23 -47.76 -37.77
N SER A 31 -29.42 -47.44 -39.05
CA SER A 31 -28.73 -48.11 -40.15
C SER A 31 -27.21 -47.88 -40.05
N PRO A 32 -26.39 -48.89 -40.36
CA PRO A 32 -24.93 -48.81 -40.15
C PRO A 32 -24.23 -47.86 -41.12
N ASP A 33 -24.76 -47.70 -42.33
CA ASP A 33 -24.13 -46.93 -43.41
C ASP A 33 -25.12 -45.88 -43.94
N LEU A 34 -24.87 -44.60 -43.64
CA LEU A 34 -25.77 -43.48 -43.97
C LEU A 34 -25.17 -42.53 -45.01
N ARG A 35 -25.99 -42.05 -45.95
CA ARG A 35 -25.61 -41.05 -46.95
C ARG A 35 -26.28 -39.71 -46.67
N ILE A 36 -25.46 -38.66 -46.60
CA ILE A 36 -25.85 -37.27 -46.36
C ILE A 36 -26.08 -36.58 -47.72
N SER A 37 -27.14 -35.78 -47.82
CA SER A 37 -27.49 -35.06 -49.05
C SER A 37 -26.41 -34.04 -49.44
N SER A 38 -26.18 -33.89 -50.75
CA SER A 38 -25.28 -32.89 -51.35
C SER A 38 -25.73 -31.44 -51.10
N ALA A 39 -27.04 -31.23 -50.82
CA ALA A 39 -27.60 -29.93 -50.46
C ALA A 39 -27.28 -29.51 -49.01
N CYS A 40 -26.84 -30.44 -48.16
CA CYS A 40 -26.52 -30.17 -46.77
C CYS A 40 -25.29 -29.26 -46.67
N GLU A 41 -25.47 -28.07 -46.12
CA GLU A 41 -24.41 -27.09 -45.82
C GLU A 41 -23.93 -27.22 -44.37
N ILE A 42 -24.78 -27.63 -43.43
CA ILE A 42 -24.43 -27.68 -42.00
C ILE A 42 -24.91 -29.00 -41.37
N ILE A 43 -24.00 -29.73 -40.74
CA ILE A 43 -24.37 -30.77 -39.78
C ILE A 43 -24.51 -30.09 -38.42
N GLN A 44 -25.72 -30.04 -37.88
CA GLN A 44 -25.99 -29.33 -36.63
C GLN A 44 -25.30 -30.02 -35.43
N SER A 45 -25.12 -29.27 -34.35
CA SER A 45 -24.64 -29.80 -33.07
C SER A 45 -25.49 -31.00 -32.62
N GLN A 46 -24.82 -32.03 -32.10
CA GLN A 46 -25.44 -33.28 -31.62
C GLN A 46 -26.24 -34.08 -32.68
N CYS A 47 -26.01 -33.86 -33.98
CA CYS A 47 -26.79 -34.49 -35.04
C CYS A 47 -26.80 -36.03 -35.01
N PHE A 48 -25.63 -36.66 -34.88
CA PHE A 48 -25.39 -38.11 -34.74
C PHE A 48 -24.93 -38.48 -33.32
N TYR A 49 -25.38 -37.74 -32.31
CA TYR A 49 -24.93 -37.85 -30.92
C TYR A 49 -25.08 -39.27 -30.36
N TYR A 50 -23.95 -39.92 -30.03
CA TYR A 50 -23.88 -41.30 -29.54
C TYR A 50 -24.60 -42.32 -30.44
N LEU A 51 -24.60 -42.12 -31.76
CA LEU A 51 -25.16 -43.07 -32.72
C LEU A 51 -24.22 -44.27 -32.90
N LYS A 52 -24.18 -45.16 -31.90
CA LYS A 52 -23.26 -46.30 -31.83
C LYS A 52 -23.43 -47.30 -32.97
N THR A 53 -24.55 -47.28 -33.68
CA THR A 53 -24.81 -48.16 -34.83
C THR A 53 -24.06 -47.71 -36.08
N LEU A 54 -23.74 -46.42 -36.19
CA LEU A 54 -23.08 -45.84 -37.36
C LEU A 54 -21.67 -46.44 -37.53
N SER A 55 -21.50 -47.18 -38.63
CA SER A 55 -20.26 -47.85 -39.03
C SER A 55 -19.51 -47.05 -40.09
N SER A 56 -20.24 -46.41 -41.00
CA SER A 56 -19.71 -45.46 -41.97
C SER A 56 -20.75 -44.41 -42.38
N PHE A 57 -20.28 -43.27 -42.91
CA PHE A 57 -21.13 -42.30 -43.58
C PHE A 57 -20.50 -41.86 -44.89
N SER A 58 -21.33 -41.40 -45.82
CA SER A 58 -20.92 -40.84 -47.11
C SER A 58 -21.75 -39.60 -47.46
N PHE A 59 -21.40 -38.95 -48.57
CA PHE A 59 -22.16 -37.85 -49.13
C PHE A 59 -22.59 -38.20 -50.56
N GLU A 60 -23.71 -37.62 -51.00
CA GLU A 60 -24.00 -37.51 -52.44
C GLU A 60 -22.90 -36.75 -53.18
N GLU A 61 -22.85 -36.89 -54.51
CA GLU A 61 -21.84 -36.23 -55.35
C GLU A 61 -21.86 -34.70 -55.17
N ASN A 62 -20.67 -34.10 -55.08
CA ASN A 62 -20.45 -32.66 -54.91
C ASN A 62 -21.11 -32.07 -53.63
N PRO A 63 -20.70 -32.52 -52.42
CA PRO A 63 -21.28 -32.01 -51.17
C PRO A 63 -20.99 -30.53 -50.93
N ASN A 64 -22.02 -29.77 -50.53
CA ASN A 64 -21.92 -28.34 -50.19
C ASN A 64 -21.64 -28.07 -48.70
N LEU A 65 -21.24 -29.09 -47.94
CA LEU A 65 -21.00 -28.99 -46.50
C LEU A 65 -19.96 -27.90 -46.19
N THR A 66 -20.32 -26.92 -45.36
CA THR A 66 -19.47 -25.83 -44.90
C THR A 66 -19.06 -25.96 -43.44
N THR A 67 -19.89 -26.59 -42.60
CA THR A 67 -19.64 -26.70 -41.15
C THR A 67 -20.15 -28.02 -40.54
N ILE A 68 -19.32 -28.59 -39.65
CA ILE A 68 -19.73 -29.67 -38.73
C ILE A 68 -19.87 -29.09 -37.32
N GLY A 69 -21.03 -29.25 -36.71
CA GLY A 69 -21.41 -28.68 -35.41
C GLY A 69 -20.81 -29.37 -34.19
N ILE A 70 -20.97 -28.75 -33.02
CA ILE A 70 -20.38 -29.20 -31.75
C ILE A 70 -21.02 -30.55 -31.37
N TYR A 71 -20.20 -31.52 -30.94
CA TYR A 71 -20.68 -32.86 -30.53
C TYR A 71 -21.43 -33.63 -31.62
N SER A 72 -21.28 -33.29 -32.91
CA SER A 72 -22.13 -33.86 -33.97
C SER A 72 -22.04 -35.38 -34.10
N PHE A 73 -20.86 -35.99 -33.94
CA PHE A 73 -20.61 -37.43 -34.03
C PHE A 73 -20.01 -38.03 -32.74
N ILE A 74 -20.05 -37.30 -31.62
CA ILE A 74 -19.49 -37.79 -30.35
C ILE A 74 -19.98 -39.20 -30.03
N GLY A 75 -19.07 -40.09 -29.63
CA GLY A 75 -19.41 -41.43 -29.18
C GLY A 75 -19.99 -42.34 -30.26
N CYS A 76 -19.84 -42.01 -31.56
CA CYS A 76 -20.09 -42.95 -32.66
C CYS A 76 -19.00 -44.04 -32.66
N THR A 77 -19.06 -44.94 -31.69
CA THR A 77 -17.96 -45.87 -31.38
C THR A 77 -17.71 -46.93 -32.46
N ASN A 78 -18.68 -47.23 -33.33
CA ASN A 78 -18.50 -48.18 -34.44
C ASN A 78 -17.97 -47.53 -35.72
N LEU A 79 -17.87 -46.20 -35.78
CA LEU A 79 -17.37 -45.49 -36.95
C LEU A 79 -15.91 -45.88 -37.19
N THR A 80 -15.60 -46.29 -38.43
CA THR A 80 -14.27 -46.80 -38.79
C THR A 80 -13.43 -45.80 -39.60
N ILE A 81 -14.09 -44.93 -40.37
CA ILE A 81 -13.46 -43.94 -41.24
C ILE A 81 -14.23 -42.62 -41.12
N ILE A 82 -13.51 -41.52 -40.94
CA ILE A 82 -14.04 -40.16 -41.10
C ILE A 82 -13.59 -39.67 -42.48
N ASN A 83 -14.45 -39.82 -43.48
CA ASN A 83 -14.14 -39.42 -44.85
C ASN A 83 -14.82 -38.09 -45.20
N LEU A 84 -14.06 -37.00 -45.11
CA LEU A 84 -14.49 -35.65 -45.47
C LEU A 84 -13.78 -35.13 -46.72
N PHE A 85 -13.00 -35.97 -47.42
CA PHE A 85 -12.11 -35.57 -48.51
C PHE A 85 -12.83 -34.80 -49.63
N SER A 86 -14.06 -35.22 -49.98
CA SER A 86 -14.86 -34.59 -51.05
C SER A 86 -15.56 -33.30 -50.64
N CYS A 87 -15.55 -32.93 -49.35
CA CYS A 87 -16.25 -31.75 -48.82
C CYS A 87 -15.42 -30.47 -49.01
N ASN A 88 -15.18 -30.06 -50.26
CA ASN A 88 -14.28 -28.94 -50.59
C ASN A 88 -14.72 -27.58 -50.03
N ASN A 89 -16.00 -27.41 -49.69
CA ASN A 89 -16.53 -26.19 -49.08
C ASN A 89 -16.46 -26.20 -47.55
N LEU A 90 -16.04 -27.31 -46.93
CA LEU A 90 -16.02 -27.46 -45.47
C LEU A 90 -14.89 -26.61 -44.90
N THR A 91 -15.24 -25.54 -44.19
CA THR A 91 -14.25 -24.63 -43.59
C THR A 91 -14.01 -24.92 -42.11
N LYS A 92 -14.97 -25.54 -41.40
CA LYS A 92 -14.90 -25.71 -39.94
C LYS A 92 -15.43 -27.06 -39.45
N ILE A 93 -14.64 -27.71 -38.59
CA ILE A 93 -15.09 -28.83 -37.74
C ILE A 93 -15.10 -28.34 -36.29
N SER A 94 -16.29 -28.18 -35.71
CA SER A 94 -16.46 -27.56 -34.39
C SER A 94 -16.04 -28.49 -33.26
N ALA A 95 -15.81 -27.91 -32.07
CA ALA A 95 -15.31 -28.62 -30.91
C ALA A 95 -16.09 -29.92 -30.59
N TYR A 96 -15.35 -30.95 -30.18
CA TYR A 96 -15.86 -32.28 -29.81
C TYR A 96 -16.63 -33.03 -30.91
N ALA A 97 -16.61 -32.59 -32.18
CA ALA A 97 -17.42 -33.18 -33.25
C ALA A 97 -17.24 -34.69 -33.40
N PHE A 98 -16.01 -35.23 -33.31
CA PHE A 98 -15.71 -36.66 -33.45
C PHE A 98 -15.05 -37.24 -32.18
N LEU A 99 -15.38 -36.68 -31.01
CA LEU A 99 -14.86 -37.16 -29.74
C LEU A 99 -15.28 -38.62 -29.48
N ASN A 100 -14.37 -39.47 -29.01
CA ASN A 100 -14.66 -40.85 -28.60
C ASN A 100 -15.25 -41.73 -29.75
N CYS A 101 -14.84 -41.45 -30.99
CA CYS A 101 -15.05 -42.33 -32.15
C CYS A 101 -13.97 -43.42 -32.19
N ASN A 102 -13.98 -44.29 -31.18
CA ASN A 102 -12.83 -45.11 -30.77
C ASN A 102 -12.28 -46.10 -31.80
N ASN A 103 -13.08 -46.48 -32.81
CA ASN A 103 -12.70 -47.42 -33.86
C ASN A 103 -12.25 -46.73 -35.17
N VAL A 104 -12.25 -45.40 -35.22
CA VAL A 104 -11.79 -44.66 -36.40
C VAL A 104 -10.31 -44.91 -36.60
N ASN A 105 -9.97 -45.54 -37.71
CA ASN A 105 -8.59 -45.87 -38.09
C ASN A 105 -8.04 -44.94 -39.18
N GLN A 106 -8.91 -44.20 -39.87
CA GLN A 106 -8.53 -43.28 -40.95
C GLN A 106 -9.38 -42.01 -40.91
N ILE A 107 -8.71 -40.86 -41.03
CA ILE A 107 -9.33 -39.54 -41.15
C ILE A 107 -8.84 -38.92 -42.45
N LEU A 108 -9.77 -38.50 -43.31
CA LEU A 108 -9.48 -37.84 -44.58
C LEU A 108 -10.10 -36.44 -44.57
N LEU A 109 -9.27 -35.40 -44.54
CA LEU A 109 -9.70 -34.00 -44.46
C LEU A 109 -9.74 -33.35 -45.86
N PRO A 110 -10.67 -32.40 -46.11
CA PRO A 110 -10.76 -31.70 -47.40
C PRO A 110 -9.81 -30.52 -47.52
N LYS A 111 -9.44 -30.17 -48.75
CA LYS A 111 -8.51 -29.06 -49.07
C LYS A 111 -9.00 -27.65 -48.70
N GLY A 112 -10.29 -27.47 -48.42
CA GLY A 112 -10.87 -26.19 -48.03
C GLY A 112 -10.93 -25.95 -46.52
N LEU A 113 -10.48 -26.91 -45.71
CA LEU A 113 -10.62 -26.87 -44.25
C LEU A 113 -9.74 -25.78 -43.64
N ILE A 114 -10.33 -24.91 -42.81
CA ILE A 114 -9.64 -23.78 -42.18
C ILE A 114 -9.43 -24.04 -40.69
N GLU A 115 -10.43 -24.59 -39.99
CA GLU A 115 -10.44 -24.70 -38.53
C GLU A 115 -10.80 -26.14 -38.06
N ILE A 116 -9.94 -26.70 -37.20
CA ILE A 116 -10.21 -27.91 -36.42
C ILE A 116 -10.34 -27.50 -34.95
N GLY A 117 -11.57 -27.53 -34.42
CA GLY A 117 -11.86 -27.08 -33.06
C GLY A 117 -11.33 -27.98 -31.95
N SER A 118 -11.56 -27.55 -30.71
CA SER A 118 -11.04 -28.21 -29.51
C SER A 118 -11.54 -29.65 -29.39
N PHE A 119 -10.67 -30.58 -28.98
CA PHE A 119 -11.03 -31.98 -28.69
C PHE A 119 -11.71 -32.77 -29.83
N VAL A 120 -11.67 -32.28 -31.09
CA VAL A 120 -12.44 -32.85 -32.21
C VAL A 120 -12.21 -34.33 -32.40
N PHE A 121 -10.96 -34.80 -32.35
CA PHE A 121 -10.59 -36.21 -32.54
C PHE A 121 -10.07 -36.85 -31.25
N GLN A 122 -10.33 -36.27 -30.07
CA GLN A 122 -9.84 -36.86 -28.84
C GLN A 122 -10.41 -38.28 -28.63
N TYR A 123 -9.60 -39.20 -28.11
CA TYR A 123 -9.91 -40.62 -27.91
C TYR A 123 -10.13 -41.44 -29.20
N ASN A 124 -9.68 -40.97 -30.37
CA ASN A 124 -9.68 -41.76 -31.61
C ASN A 124 -8.49 -42.75 -31.62
N TYR A 125 -8.59 -43.82 -30.82
CA TYR A 125 -7.47 -44.70 -30.48
C TYR A 125 -6.84 -45.49 -31.63
N GLN A 126 -7.51 -45.64 -32.79
CA GLN A 126 -7.00 -46.44 -33.91
C GLN A 126 -6.30 -45.63 -34.99
N VAL A 127 -6.34 -44.29 -34.96
CA VAL A 127 -5.69 -43.46 -35.99
C VAL A 127 -4.18 -43.58 -35.86
N ILE A 128 -3.50 -43.95 -36.95
CA ILE A 128 -2.03 -44.11 -37.00
C ILE A 128 -1.36 -42.90 -37.65
N SER A 129 -1.99 -42.32 -38.67
CA SER A 129 -1.45 -41.21 -39.42
C SER A 129 -2.54 -40.26 -39.90
N ILE A 130 -2.20 -38.98 -40.03
CA ILE A 130 -3.08 -37.97 -40.61
C ILE A 130 -2.28 -36.99 -41.49
N ILE A 131 -2.92 -36.56 -42.57
CA ILE A 131 -2.45 -35.47 -43.45
C ILE A 131 -3.34 -34.26 -43.17
N ILE A 132 -2.73 -33.16 -42.75
CA ILE A 132 -3.40 -31.88 -42.52
C ILE A 132 -3.28 -31.04 -43.81
N PRO A 133 -4.42 -30.60 -44.39
CA PRO A 133 -4.43 -29.75 -45.58
C PRO A 133 -3.71 -28.41 -45.36
N ALA A 134 -3.11 -27.87 -46.43
CA ALA A 134 -2.33 -26.62 -46.33
C ALA A 134 -3.19 -25.41 -45.88
N SER A 135 -4.50 -25.44 -46.15
CA SER A 135 -5.45 -24.38 -45.80
C SER A 135 -5.77 -24.27 -44.31
N VAL A 136 -5.44 -25.29 -43.50
CA VAL A 136 -5.76 -25.31 -42.07
C VAL A 136 -4.92 -24.26 -41.36
N LYS A 137 -5.60 -23.28 -40.77
CA LYS A 137 -5.00 -22.16 -40.02
C LYS A 137 -4.92 -22.45 -38.53
N GLU A 138 -5.87 -23.22 -38.03
CA GLU A 138 -6.06 -23.43 -36.60
C GLU A 138 -6.38 -24.90 -36.31
N ILE A 139 -5.63 -25.47 -35.36
CA ILE A 139 -5.91 -26.75 -34.70
C ILE A 139 -5.88 -26.47 -33.21
N ASP A 140 -7.07 -26.46 -32.61
CA ASP A 140 -7.27 -25.95 -31.26
C ASP A 140 -6.94 -27.01 -30.19
N ILE A 141 -7.05 -26.60 -28.91
CA ILE A 141 -6.61 -27.36 -27.74
C ILE A 141 -7.09 -28.82 -27.76
N TYR A 142 -6.17 -29.74 -27.46
CA TYR A 142 -6.44 -31.17 -27.34
C TYR A 142 -7.12 -31.84 -28.57
N ALA A 143 -7.10 -31.22 -29.76
CA ALA A 143 -7.82 -31.74 -30.93
C ALA A 143 -7.49 -33.21 -31.26
N PHE A 144 -6.23 -33.65 -31.08
CA PHE A 144 -5.77 -35.02 -31.28
C PHE A 144 -5.28 -35.69 -29.99
N SER A 145 -5.66 -35.16 -28.82
CA SER A 145 -5.30 -35.76 -27.54
C SER A 145 -5.77 -37.21 -27.45
N ASP A 146 -4.99 -38.07 -26.80
CA ASP A 146 -5.35 -39.47 -26.55
C ASP A 146 -5.57 -40.32 -27.83
N CYS A 147 -5.13 -39.83 -29.00
CA CYS A 147 -4.97 -40.64 -30.20
C CYS A 147 -3.74 -41.55 -30.02
N SER A 148 -3.84 -42.55 -29.13
CA SER A 148 -2.70 -43.29 -28.57
C SER A 148 -1.88 -44.10 -29.59
N LYS A 149 -2.40 -44.34 -30.80
CA LYS A 149 -1.67 -44.96 -31.92
C LYS A 149 -1.15 -43.98 -32.96
N LEU A 150 -1.47 -42.69 -32.86
CA LEU A 150 -1.07 -41.66 -33.82
C LEU A 150 0.45 -41.49 -33.76
N GLN A 151 1.12 -41.84 -34.85
CA GLN A 151 2.57 -41.80 -34.98
C GLN A 151 3.01 -40.71 -35.95
N ASN A 152 2.23 -40.44 -36.99
CA ASN A 152 2.61 -39.55 -38.08
C ASN A 152 1.57 -38.46 -38.30
N VAL A 153 1.97 -37.21 -38.13
CA VAL A 153 1.20 -36.03 -38.53
C VAL A 153 2.02 -35.32 -39.58
N THR A 154 1.46 -35.20 -40.78
CA THR A 154 2.10 -34.53 -41.92
C THR A 154 1.24 -33.38 -42.38
N PHE A 155 1.86 -32.31 -42.85
CA PHE A 155 1.19 -31.13 -43.39
C PHE A 155 1.47 -31.08 -44.88
N GLU A 156 0.46 -30.71 -45.68
CA GLU A 156 0.68 -30.38 -47.09
C GLU A 156 1.59 -29.14 -47.22
N ASP A 157 2.39 -29.10 -48.28
CA ASP A 157 3.33 -28.00 -48.57
C ASP A 157 2.63 -26.63 -48.56
N GLY A 158 3.25 -25.65 -47.87
CA GLY A 158 2.68 -24.31 -47.76
C GLY A 158 1.62 -24.17 -46.67
N SER A 159 1.76 -24.93 -45.58
CA SER A 159 0.81 -24.92 -44.46
C SER A 159 0.58 -23.52 -43.88
N ASP A 160 -0.70 -23.19 -43.66
CA ASP A 160 -1.15 -21.94 -43.04
C ASP A 160 -1.23 -21.99 -41.50
N LEU A 161 -0.89 -23.12 -40.87
CA LEU A 161 -0.98 -23.29 -39.42
C LEU A 161 -0.04 -22.33 -38.68
N THR A 162 -0.58 -21.61 -37.69
CA THR A 162 0.17 -20.56 -36.95
C THR A 162 0.71 -21.00 -35.60
N SER A 163 0.14 -22.04 -34.98
CA SER A 163 0.49 -22.46 -33.62
C SER A 163 0.23 -23.94 -33.38
N LEU A 164 0.93 -24.48 -32.38
CA LEU A 164 0.62 -25.77 -31.77
C LEU A 164 0.10 -25.51 -30.36
N GLU A 165 -1.21 -25.68 -30.19
CA GLU A 165 -1.95 -25.32 -28.98
C GLU A 165 -1.76 -26.32 -27.83
N ASN A 166 -2.29 -25.95 -26.67
CA ASN A 166 -2.23 -26.76 -25.45
C ASN A 166 -2.72 -28.20 -25.70
N GLY A 167 -1.84 -29.17 -25.44
CA GLY A 167 -2.14 -30.60 -25.47
C GLY A 167 -2.63 -31.14 -26.82
N VAL A 168 -2.46 -30.40 -27.92
CA VAL A 168 -3.03 -30.75 -29.24
C VAL A 168 -2.69 -32.18 -29.68
N PHE A 169 -1.51 -32.70 -29.33
CA PHE A 169 -1.05 -34.08 -29.58
C PHE A 169 -0.65 -34.80 -28.27
N ALA A 170 -1.29 -34.48 -27.15
CA ALA A 170 -1.03 -35.14 -25.87
C ALA A 170 -1.37 -36.64 -25.93
N ASN A 171 -0.60 -37.47 -25.21
CA ASN A 171 -0.78 -38.93 -25.14
C ASN A 171 -0.86 -39.61 -26.53
N THR A 172 0.01 -39.20 -27.45
CA THR A 172 0.16 -39.81 -28.79
C THR A 172 1.45 -40.65 -28.88
N ALA A 173 1.54 -41.48 -29.93
CA ALA A 173 2.71 -42.30 -30.22
C ALA A 173 3.73 -41.59 -31.15
N ILE A 174 3.59 -40.28 -31.37
CA ILE A 174 4.51 -39.48 -32.19
C ILE A 174 5.89 -39.48 -31.54
N THR A 175 6.91 -39.89 -32.29
CA THR A 175 8.32 -39.92 -31.84
C THR A 175 9.15 -38.77 -32.42
N SER A 176 8.78 -38.28 -33.61
CA SER A 176 9.36 -37.11 -34.26
C SER A 176 8.30 -36.22 -34.88
N PHE A 177 8.49 -34.90 -34.82
CA PHE A 177 7.57 -33.93 -35.42
C PHE A 177 8.33 -32.84 -36.18
N GLN A 178 7.86 -32.49 -37.38
CA GLN A 178 8.37 -31.35 -38.14
C GLN A 178 7.42 -30.17 -38.01
N ILE A 179 7.94 -29.05 -37.50
CA ILE A 179 7.16 -27.83 -37.32
C ILE A 179 6.93 -27.15 -38.69
N PRO A 180 5.66 -26.89 -39.09
CA PRO A 180 5.33 -26.27 -40.39
C PRO A 180 5.83 -24.83 -40.57
N GLU A 181 5.70 -24.30 -41.78
CA GLU A 181 6.27 -23.04 -42.25
C GLU A 181 5.85 -21.82 -41.43
N LYS A 182 4.56 -21.71 -41.10
CA LYS A 182 3.99 -20.50 -40.47
C LYS A 182 3.81 -20.61 -38.96
N VAL A 183 4.15 -21.77 -38.37
CA VAL A 183 4.03 -21.95 -36.93
C VAL A 183 5.03 -21.04 -36.20
N SER A 184 4.51 -20.10 -35.41
CA SER A 184 5.29 -19.14 -34.64
C SER A 184 5.29 -19.41 -33.15
N TYR A 185 4.45 -20.34 -32.68
CA TYR A 185 4.29 -20.67 -31.26
C TYR A 185 4.05 -22.16 -31.07
N VAL A 186 4.64 -22.72 -30.02
CA VAL A 186 4.42 -24.10 -29.58
C VAL A 186 4.21 -24.08 -28.07
N ASN A 187 3.02 -24.50 -27.62
CA ASN A 187 2.74 -24.63 -26.20
C ASN A 187 3.59 -25.75 -25.58
N GLY A 188 4.11 -25.54 -24.37
CA GLY A 188 4.93 -26.52 -23.64
C GLY A 188 4.25 -27.88 -23.36
N GLU A 189 2.91 -27.93 -23.41
CA GLU A 189 2.09 -29.14 -23.22
C GLU A 189 1.67 -29.79 -24.55
N ALA A 190 1.98 -29.22 -25.72
CA ALA A 190 1.47 -29.69 -27.02
C ALA A 190 1.64 -31.21 -27.27
N PHE A 191 2.69 -31.82 -26.72
CA PHE A 191 3.02 -33.25 -26.82
C PHE A 191 3.16 -33.92 -25.44
N SER A 192 2.43 -33.46 -24.42
CA SER A 192 2.50 -34.00 -23.06
C SER A 192 2.12 -35.48 -23.00
N ASP A 193 2.71 -36.21 -22.05
CA ASP A 193 2.47 -37.64 -21.82
C ASP A 193 2.61 -38.54 -23.08
N GLY A 194 3.25 -38.05 -24.15
CA GLY A 194 3.52 -38.77 -25.41
C GLY A 194 4.91 -39.41 -25.48
N LYS A 195 5.29 -39.87 -26.68
CA LYS A 195 6.57 -40.56 -26.96
C LYS A 195 7.58 -39.70 -27.73
N LEU A 196 7.38 -38.39 -27.76
CA LEU A 196 8.17 -37.49 -28.57
C LEU A 196 9.62 -37.39 -28.06
N ILE A 197 10.58 -37.59 -28.95
CA ILE A 197 12.02 -37.50 -28.65
C ILE A 197 12.77 -36.54 -29.57
N ASN A 198 12.17 -36.12 -30.68
CA ASN A 198 12.85 -35.29 -31.67
C ASN A 198 11.93 -34.25 -32.34
N PHE A 199 12.50 -33.08 -32.65
CA PHE A 199 11.87 -32.05 -33.47
C PHE A 199 12.75 -31.64 -34.64
N THR A 200 12.11 -31.29 -35.74
CA THR A 200 12.71 -30.50 -36.82
C THR A 200 11.82 -29.31 -37.13
N VAL A 201 12.36 -28.32 -37.85
CA VAL A 201 11.63 -27.15 -38.29
C VAL A 201 11.69 -27.12 -39.81
N HIS A 202 10.56 -26.85 -40.47
CA HIS A 202 10.53 -26.70 -41.92
C HIS A 202 11.52 -25.61 -42.37
N PRO A 203 12.29 -25.79 -43.47
CA PRO A 203 13.30 -24.82 -43.91
C PRO A 203 12.78 -23.40 -44.11
N ASN A 204 11.50 -23.25 -44.49
CA ASN A 204 10.84 -21.97 -44.71
C ASN A 204 10.27 -21.32 -43.44
N ASN A 205 10.40 -21.94 -42.28
CA ASN A 205 9.94 -21.34 -41.03
C ASN A 205 10.93 -20.26 -40.53
N ASN A 206 10.40 -19.04 -40.47
CA ASN A 206 11.15 -17.85 -40.09
C ASN A 206 10.94 -17.43 -38.62
N TYR A 207 10.12 -18.17 -37.87
CA TYR A 207 9.71 -17.81 -36.51
C TYR A 207 10.39 -18.62 -35.43
N LEU A 208 10.73 -19.88 -35.71
CA LEU A 208 11.25 -20.83 -34.73
C LEU A 208 12.59 -21.42 -35.15
N THR A 209 13.32 -21.92 -34.15
CA THR A 209 14.54 -22.71 -34.34
C THR A 209 14.59 -23.82 -33.31
N VAL A 210 15.14 -24.98 -33.68
CA VAL A 210 15.43 -26.08 -32.76
C VAL A 210 16.93 -26.18 -32.54
N LYS A 211 17.34 -26.26 -31.27
CA LYS A 211 18.73 -26.54 -30.86
C LYS A 211 18.68 -27.49 -29.67
N ASP A 212 19.50 -28.54 -29.68
CA ASP A 212 19.59 -29.52 -28.58
C ASP A 212 18.23 -30.08 -28.13
N TYR A 213 17.33 -30.37 -29.08
CA TYR A 213 15.96 -30.86 -28.84
C TYR A 213 15.05 -29.87 -28.08
N VAL A 214 15.34 -28.59 -28.20
CA VAL A 214 14.60 -27.48 -27.57
C VAL A 214 14.12 -26.50 -28.63
N ILE A 215 12.87 -26.03 -28.51
CA ILE A 215 12.25 -25.08 -29.42
C ILE A 215 12.39 -23.67 -28.86
N TYR A 216 12.90 -22.76 -29.69
CA TYR A 216 12.99 -21.33 -29.40
C TYR A 216 12.33 -20.50 -30.48
N SER A 217 12.03 -19.25 -30.16
CA SER A 217 11.94 -18.18 -31.16
C SER A 217 13.21 -18.12 -32.03
N LYS A 218 13.09 -17.64 -33.27
CA LYS A 218 14.18 -17.58 -34.26
C LYS A 218 15.43 -16.89 -33.74
N ASN A 219 15.26 -15.82 -32.96
CA ASN A 219 16.34 -15.04 -32.36
C ASN A 219 16.88 -15.64 -31.03
N GLY A 220 16.29 -16.73 -30.53
CA GLY A 220 16.70 -17.39 -29.28
C GLY A 220 16.28 -16.71 -27.98
N SER A 221 15.37 -15.72 -28.05
CA SER A 221 14.92 -14.94 -26.88
C SER A 221 13.80 -15.60 -26.07
N ILE A 222 12.93 -16.38 -26.71
CA ILE A 222 11.85 -17.13 -26.06
C ILE A 222 12.16 -18.62 -26.13
N LEU A 223 12.06 -19.29 -24.99
CA LEU A 223 12.15 -20.73 -24.83
C LEU A 223 10.73 -21.31 -24.74
N PHE A 224 10.29 -22.06 -25.76
CA PHE A 224 8.89 -22.53 -25.86
C PHE A 224 8.67 -23.94 -25.32
N PHE A 225 9.54 -24.88 -25.66
CA PHE A 225 9.32 -26.30 -25.39
C PHE A 225 10.64 -27.04 -25.23
N ILE A 226 10.73 -27.93 -24.24
CA ILE A 226 11.86 -28.84 -24.05
C ILE A 226 11.43 -30.31 -24.24
N CYS A 227 12.04 -30.99 -25.22
CA CYS A 227 11.77 -32.41 -25.45
C CYS A 227 12.48 -33.30 -24.42
N ASN A 228 13.75 -33.00 -24.12
CA ASN A 228 14.50 -33.70 -23.07
C ASN A 228 14.28 -33.03 -21.71
N LYS A 229 13.60 -33.76 -20.82
CA LYS A 229 13.10 -33.25 -19.53
C LYS A 229 14.00 -33.53 -18.33
N THR A 230 15.21 -34.08 -18.52
CA THR A 230 16.05 -34.58 -17.40
C THR A 230 17.07 -33.58 -16.85
N GLY A 231 17.45 -32.55 -17.62
CA GLY A 231 18.41 -31.53 -17.19
C GLY A 231 18.70 -30.53 -18.31
N TYR A 232 18.60 -29.24 -17.99
CA TYR A 232 18.71 -28.19 -19.01
C TYR A 232 19.29 -26.89 -18.43
N LYS A 233 20.23 -26.28 -19.17
CA LYS A 233 20.81 -24.97 -18.84
C LYS A 233 20.24 -23.91 -19.77
N ILE A 234 19.53 -22.94 -19.20
CA ILE A 234 18.94 -21.84 -19.96
C ILE A 234 20.07 -20.92 -20.50
N PRO A 235 20.17 -20.68 -21.81
CA PRO A 235 21.15 -19.78 -22.40
C PRO A 235 20.89 -18.32 -22.04
N ASN A 236 21.95 -17.51 -22.00
CA ASN A 236 21.84 -16.08 -21.72
C ASN A 236 21.08 -15.28 -22.80
N SER A 237 20.82 -15.85 -23.98
CA SER A 237 19.98 -15.21 -25.00
C SER A 237 18.51 -15.16 -24.60
N VAL A 238 18.08 -16.04 -23.70
CA VAL A 238 16.67 -16.18 -23.31
C VAL A 238 16.26 -15.05 -22.38
N THR A 239 15.21 -14.33 -22.77
CA THR A 239 14.53 -13.30 -21.99
C THR A 239 13.17 -13.77 -21.46
N THR A 240 12.59 -14.82 -22.07
CA THR A 240 11.26 -15.33 -21.72
C THR A 240 11.24 -16.86 -21.65
N ILE A 241 10.74 -17.40 -20.54
CA ILE A 241 10.38 -18.82 -20.41
C ILE A 241 8.89 -18.94 -20.74
N GLY A 242 8.58 -19.66 -21.81
CA GLY A 242 7.24 -19.81 -22.34
C GLY A 242 6.31 -20.63 -21.46
N GLU A 243 5.02 -20.53 -21.77
CA GLU A 243 3.95 -21.20 -21.04
C GLU A 243 4.17 -22.72 -21.06
N LYS A 244 4.05 -23.34 -19.87
CA LYS A 244 4.23 -24.79 -19.70
C LYS A 244 5.55 -25.36 -20.22
N CYS A 245 6.57 -24.52 -20.46
CA CYS A 245 7.81 -24.93 -21.12
C CYS A 245 8.45 -26.18 -20.48
N PHE A 246 8.50 -26.23 -19.14
CA PHE A 246 9.02 -27.35 -18.35
C PHE A 246 7.90 -28.20 -17.74
N PHE A 247 6.67 -28.17 -18.27
CA PHE A 247 5.54 -28.91 -17.71
C PHE A 247 5.87 -30.38 -17.48
N ARG A 248 5.68 -30.83 -16.22
CA ARG A 248 6.00 -32.17 -15.72
C ARG A 248 7.42 -32.66 -16.03
N SER A 249 8.39 -31.74 -16.09
CA SER A 249 9.79 -32.09 -16.33
C SER A 249 10.40 -32.83 -15.14
N SER A 250 11.35 -33.72 -15.41
CA SER A 250 12.13 -34.45 -14.39
C SER A 250 13.41 -33.72 -13.97
N ILE A 251 13.52 -32.42 -14.26
CA ILE A 251 14.64 -31.58 -13.83
C ILE A 251 14.70 -31.55 -12.30
N LYS A 252 15.93 -31.61 -11.76
CA LYS A 252 16.16 -31.56 -10.31
C LYS A 252 16.50 -30.18 -9.80
N THR A 253 17.24 -29.40 -10.58
CA THR A 253 17.61 -28.03 -10.25
C THR A 253 17.53 -27.18 -11.49
N ILE A 254 17.26 -25.89 -11.32
CA ILE A 254 17.35 -24.93 -12.42
C ILE A 254 17.86 -23.58 -11.95
N ILE A 255 18.75 -23.01 -12.77
CA ILE A 255 19.25 -21.64 -12.61
C ILE A 255 18.59 -20.80 -13.69
N ILE A 256 17.88 -19.76 -13.27
CA ILE A 256 17.24 -18.77 -14.14
C ILE A 256 18.21 -17.60 -14.34
N PRO A 257 18.79 -17.41 -15.55
CA PRO A 257 19.76 -16.35 -15.81
C PRO A 257 19.19 -14.94 -15.62
N ALA A 258 20.05 -13.96 -15.33
CA ALA A 258 19.64 -12.58 -15.05
C ALA A 258 18.95 -11.87 -16.23
N ASN A 259 19.15 -12.36 -17.45
CA ASN A 259 18.54 -11.85 -18.67
C ASN A 259 17.07 -12.28 -18.83
N VAL A 260 16.63 -13.34 -18.12
CA VAL A 260 15.23 -13.74 -18.11
C VAL A 260 14.45 -12.67 -17.35
N LYS A 261 13.48 -12.05 -18.01
CA LYS A 261 12.61 -11.01 -17.44
C LYS A 261 11.16 -11.47 -17.31
N ARG A 262 10.80 -12.57 -17.97
CA ARG A 262 9.43 -13.05 -18.03
C ARG A 262 9.37 -14.57 -17.90
N ILE A 263 8.52 -15.04 -17.00
CA ILE A 263 8.18 -16.46 -16.86
C ILE A 263 6.67 -16.56 -17.01
N GLU A 264 6.21 -17.28 -18.02
CA GLU A 264 4.78 -17.44 -18.32
C GLU A 264 4.07 -18.42 -17.37
N ASN A 265 2.76 -18.53 -17.53
CA ASN A 265 1.91 -19.41 -16.72
C ASN A 265 2.42 -20.86 -16.76
N ASP A 266 2.33 -21.55 -15.63
CA ASP A 266 2.59 -22.98 -15.50
C ASP A 266 3.97 -23.44 -16.00
N ALA A 267 4.94 -22.52 -16.16
CA ALA A 267 6.21 -22.81 -16.82
C ALA A 267 6.95 -24.02 -16.24
N PHE A 268 6.82 -24.27 -14.93
CA PHE A 268 7.37 -25.44 -14.22
C PHE A 268 6.29 -26.32 -13.59
N TYR A 269 5.03 -26.18 -13.98
CA TYR A 269 3.91 -26.91 -13.36
C TYR A 269 4.16 -28.42 -13.34
N GLY A 270 3.97 -29.05 -12.18
CA GLY A 270 4.08 -30.49 -12.00
C GLY A 270 5.50 -31.05 -12.13
N CYS A 271 6.56 -30.23 -12.08
CA CYS A 271 7.95 -30.70 -12.00
C CYS A 271 8.23 -31.36 -10.64
N ASN A 272 7.67 -32.56 -10.41
CA ASN A 272 7.77 -33.26 -9.13
C ASN A 272 9.21 -33.69 -8.77
N SER A 273 10.18 -33.63 -9.69
CA SER A 273 11.59 -33.89 -9.40
C SER A 273 12.39 -32.64 -9.02
N LEU A 274 11.82 -31.45 -9.21
CA LEU A 274 12.51 -30.18 -8.97
C LEU A 274 12.67 -29.96 -7.47
N ILE A 275 13.91 -29.73 -7.04
CA ILE A 275 14.31 -29.54 -5.64
C ILE A 275 14.70 -28.08 -5.41
N ASN A 276 15.49 -27.47 -6.30
CA ASN A 276 16.02 -26.12 -6.12
C ASN A 276 15.83 -25.24 -7.37
N VAL A 277 15.42 -23.99 -7.15
CA VAL A 277 15.37 -22.93 -8.15
C VAL A 277 16.27 -21.77 -7.70
N THR A 278 17.08 -21.23 -8.59
CA THR A 278 17.92 -20.06 -8.31
C THR A 278 17.71 -18.98 -9.35
N PHE A 279 17.33 -17.78 -8.91
CA PHE A 279 17.21 -16.59 -9.75
C PHE A 279 18.51 -15.77 -9.69
N LEU A 280 19.12 -15.50 -10.85
CA LEU A 280 20.33 -14.66 -10.93
C LEU A 280 20.04 -13.17 -11.17
N GLY A 281 18.79 -12.79 -11.42
CA GLY A 281 18.36 -11.41 -11.57
C GLY A 281 16.85 -11.27 -11.36
N PRO A 282 16.33 -10.03 -11.29
CA PRO A 282 14.91 -9.79 -11.07
C PRO A 282 14.10 -10.18 -12.30
N ILE A 283 12.92 -10.75 -12.05
CA ILE A 283 11.90 -11.08 -13.05
C ILE A 283 10.84 -9.99 -13.02
N ASP A 284 10.53 -9.42 -14.17
CA ASP A 284 9.56 -8.33 -14.32
C ASP A 284 8.12 -8.86 -14.36
N TYR A 285 7.93 -10.11 -14.81
CA TYR A 285 6.63 -10.77 -14.87
C TYR A 285 6.70 -12.25 -14.48
N PHE A 286 5.84 -12.61 -13.53
CA PHE A 286 5.46 -14.00 -13.24
C PHE A 286 4.04 -14.28 -13.72
N GLY A 287 3.89 -15.37 -14.46
CA GLY A 287 2.61 -16.00 -14.73
C GLY A 287 1.99 -16.60 -13.48
N GLY A 288 0.74 -17.07 -13.59
CA GLY A 288 0.09 -17.85 -12.54
C GLY A 288 0.68 -19.25 -12.43
N GLN A 289 0.67 -19.82 -11.22
CA GLN A 289 0.95 -21.24 -10.97
C GLN A 289 2.30 -21.75 -11.50
N VAL A 290 3.30 -20.86 -11.64
CA VAL A 290 4.61 -21.15 -12.26
C VAL A 290 5.25 -22.43 -11.71
N PHE A 291 5.19 -22.65 -10.40
CA PHE A 291 5.75 -23.83 -9.74
C PHE A 291 4.68 -24.77 -9.15
N ASP A 292 3.40 -24.59 -9.49
CA ASP A 292 2.34 -25.36 -8.85
C ASP A 292 2.55 -26.88 -9.07
N TYR A 293 2.18 -27.69 -8.08
CA TYR A 293 2.44 -29.14 -8.06
C TYR A 293 3.92 -29.58 -8.17
N CYS A 294 4.91 -28.71 -7.95
CA CYS A 294 6.30 -29.13 -7.74
C CYS A 294 6.50 -29.68 -6.32
N ARG A 295 5.96 -30.88 -6.04
CA ARG A 295 5.83 -31.41 -4.67
C ARG A 295 7.14 -31.64 -3.91
N ASN A 296 8.28 -31.72 -4.60
CA ASN A 296 9.60 -31.86 -4.01
C ASN A 296 10.44 -30.58 -4.04
N LEU A 297 9.86 -29.44 -4.44
CA LEU A 297 10.57 -28.17 -4.41
C LEU A 297 10.83 -27.77 -2.96
N GLU A 298 12.11 -27.70 -2.59
CA GLU A 298 12.57 -27.45 -1.22
C GLU A 298 13.10 -26.02 -1.05
N LEU A 299 13.70 -25.42 -2.09
CA LEU A 299 14.31 -24.10 -1.97
C LEU A 299 14.19 -23.27 -3.25
N ILE A 300 13.75 -22.02 -3.07
CA ILE A 300 13.87 -20.96 -4.05
C ILE A 300 14.84 -19.89 -3.53
N ILE A 301 15.89 -19.62 -4.29
CA ILE A 301 16.91 -18.60 -3.98
C ILE A 301 16.65 -17.36 -4.85
N PHE A 302 16.35 -16.24 -4.20
CA PHE A 302 16.14 -14.94 -4.85
C PHE A 302 17.46 -14.22 -5.15
N PRO A 303 17.47 -13.32 -6.14
CA PRO A 303 18.70 -12.62 -6.53
C PRO A 303 19.14 -11.62 -5.47
N ASN A 304 20.40 -11.17 -5.57
CA ASN A 304 20.93 -10.07 -4.76
C ASN A 304 20.52 -8.69 -5.30
N SER A 305 19.21 -8.52 -5.50
CA SER A 305 18.59 -7.28 -5.97
C SER A 305 17.12 -7.29 -5.56
N THR A 306 16.52 -6.12 -5.40
CA THR A 306 15.08 -5.99 -5.17
C THR A 306 14.28 -6.61 -6.31
N MET A 307 13.17 -7.27 -5.97
CA MET A 307 12.32 -7.98 -6.92
C MET A 307 10.86 -7.88 -6.48
N THR A 308 9.93 -7.96 -7.43
CA THR A 308 8.49 -7.95 -7.16
C THR A 308 7.85 -9.18 -7.77
N VAL A 309 7.09 -9.92 -6.98
CA VAL A 309 6.30 -11.05 -7.44
C VAL A 309 4.90 -10.53 -7.76
N SER A 310 4.64 -10.36 -9.07
CA SER A 310 3.55 -9.52 -9.58
C SER A 310 2.15 -10.14 -9.60
N ARG A 311 2.03 -11.44 -9.33
CA ARG A 311 0.77 -12.22 -9.46
C ARG A 311 0.56 -13.18 -8.29
N SER A 312 -0.65 -13.72 -8.22
CA SER A 312 -1.05 -14.76 -7.27
C SER A 312 -0.30 -16.08 -7.48
N ASP A 313 -0.38 -16.98 -6.49
CA ASP A 313 -0.01 -18.39 -6.61
C ASP A 313 1.49 -18.70 -6.79
N PHE A 314 2.39 -17.88 -6.22
CA PHE A 314 3.82 -18.17 -6.23
C PHE A 314 4.18 -19.30 -5.26
N VAL A 315 3.66 -19.26 -4.01
CA VAL A 315 3.71 -20.36 -3.06
C VAL A 315 2.28 -20.85 -2.76
N THR A 316 1.93 -21.99 -3.34
CA THR A 316 0.62 -22.63 -3.17
C THR A 316 0.66 -23.74 -2.10
N ASN A 317 -0.52 -24.28 -1.75
CA ASN A 317 -0.63 -25.46 -0.90
C ASN A 317 -0.08 -26.75 -1.56
N ASN A 318 0.13 -26.76 -2.88
CA ASN A 318 0.73 -27.89 -3.59
C ASN A 318 2.26 -27.89 -3.55
N LEU A 319 2.87 -26.91 -2.86
CA LEU A 319 4.30 -26.80 -2.63
C LEU A 319 4.63 -27.02 -1.14
N PRO A 320 4.45 -28.23 -0.57
CA PRO A 320 4.48 -28.43 0.88
C PRO A 320 5.87 -28.25 1.52
N LYS A 321 6.95 -28.37 0.73
CA LYS A 321 8.34 -28.38 1.23
C LYS A 321 9.10 -27.07 0.98
N VAL A 322 8.55 -26.18 0.15
CA VAL A 322 9.31 -25.02 -0.33
C VAL A 322 9.66 -24.08 0.82
N ASN A 323 10.89 -23.61 0.80
CA ASN A 323 11.43 -22.53 1.62
C ASN A 323 12.00 -21.46 0.68
N LEU A 324 12.08 -20.22 1.14
CA LEU A 324 12.56 -19.09 0.34
C LEU A 324 13.82 -18.47 0.95
N SER A 325 14.80 -18.10 0.13
CA SER A 325 16.03 -17.45 0.60
C SER A 325 16.21 -16.10 -0.09
N PHE A 326 16.46 -15.07 0.73
CA PHE A 326 16.53 -13.68 0.31
C PHE A 326 17.81 -13.01 0.81
N THR A 327 18.39 -12.20 -0.07
CA THR A 327 19.49 -11.28 0.26
C THR A 327 19.05 -9.81 0.22
N CYS A 328 17.92 -9.54 -0.44
CA CYS A 328 17.27 -8.23 -0.53
C CYS A 328 15.76 -8.39 -0.29
N LYS A 329 15.10 -7.32 0.18
CA LYS A 329 13.64 -7.28 0.31
C LYS A 329 12.98 -7.55 -1.04
N THR A 330 12.07 -8.52 -1.06
CA THR A 330 11.22 -8.86 -2.22
C THR A 330 9.79 -8.54 -1.88
N LEU A 331 9.09 -7.84 -2.77
CA LEU A 331 7.68 -7.50 -2.57
C LEU A 331 6.78 -8.57 -3.17
N PHE A 332 5.75 -8.97 -2.44
CA PHE A 332 4.78 -9.98 -2.83
C PHE A 332 3.40 -9.36 -2.99
N TYR A 333 2.71 -9.75 -4.05
CA TYR A 333 1.28 -9.45 -4.18
C TYR A 333 0.53 -10.15 -3.04
N SER A 334 -0.54 -9.55 -2.55
CA SER A 334 -1.28 -9.99 -1.35
C SER A 334 -1.76 -11.44 -1.37
N SER A 335 -1.88 -12.06 -2.55
CA SER A 335 -2.26 -13.46 -2.75
C SER A 335 -1.13 -14.31 -3.38
N SER A 336 0.13 -13.92 -3.26
CA SER A 336 1.26 -14.72 -3.77
C SER A 336 1.62 -15.90 -2.87
N ILE A 337 1.31 -15.85 -1.56
CA ILE A 337 1.69 -16.84 -0.55
C ILE A 337 0.42 -17.39 0.12
N TYR A 338 0.16 -18.70 0.03
CA TYR A 338 -1.08 -19.31 0.57
C TYR A 338 -0.91 -20.02 1.90
N ARG A 339 0.33 -20.21 2.35
CA ARG A 339 0.66 -20.85 3.62
C ARG A 339 1.87 -20.20 4.24
N ASN A 340 1.98 -20.32 5.57
CA ASN A 340 3.22 -20.02 6.26
C ASN A 340 4.37 -20.81 5.62
N THR A 341 5.41 -20.08 5.22
CA THR A 341 6.53 -20.62 4.46
C THR A 341 7.82 -20.17 5.14
N ASN A 342 8.75 -21.09 5.40
CA ASN A 342 10.00 -20.70 6.04
C ASN A 342 10.84 -19.85 5.09
N VAL A 343 11.48 -18.84 5.65
CA VAL A 343 12.35 -17.92 4.93
C VAL A 343 13.70 -17.78 5.62
N SER A 344 14.73 -17.54 4.82
CA SER A 344 16.04 -17.10 5.30
C SER A 344 16.32 -15.72 4.71
N ILE A 345 16.59 -14.73 5.56
CA ILE A 345 16.79 -13.33 5.16
C ILE A 345 18.14 -12.87 5.71
N SER A 346 19.12 -12.71 4.82
CA SER A 346 20.53 -12.56 5.23
C SER A 346 20.82 -11.29 6.03
N TYR A 347 20.05 -10.22 5.83
CA TYR A 347 20.27 -8.94 6.51
C TYR A 347 19.54 -8.80 7.85
N LEU A 348 18.58 -9.68 8.15
CA LEU A 348 17.91 -9.70 9.46
C LEU A 348 18.70 -10.50 10.51
N ASN A 349 19.53 -11.45 10.08
CA ASN A 349 20.31 -12.33 10.98
C ASN A 349 19.48 -13.09 12.03
N GLU A 350 18.20 -13.34 11.74
CA GLU A 350 17.29 -14.06 12.64
C GLU A 350 17.04 -15.49 12.11
N PRO A 351 17.14 -16.53 12.95
CA PRO A 351 16.81 -17.90 12.56
C PRO A 351 15.29 -18.13 12.55
N ASN A 352 14.87 -19.20 11.86
CA ASN A 352 13.48 -19.70 11.89
C ASN A 352 12.42 -18.63 11.54
N LEU A 353 12.72 -17.80 10.54
CA LEU A 353 11.74 -16.85 10.03
C LEU A 353 10.73 -17.55 9.12
N ILE A 354 9.54 -16.97 9.05
CA ILE A 354 8.50 -17.34 8.11
C ILE A 354 7.97 -16.10 7.39
N ILE A 355 7.39 -16.30 6.21
CA ILE A 355 6.45 -15.38 5.57
C ILE A 355 5.04 -15.95 5.68
N THR A 356 4.09 -15.14 6.15
CA THR A 356 2.67 -15.52 6.26
C THR A 356 1.91 -15.25 4.95
N PRO A 357 0.66 -15.73 4.80
CA PRO A 357 -0.19 -15.35 3.67
C PRO A 357 -0.40 -13.85 3.52
N ASP A 358 -0.51 -13.11 4.63
CA ASP A 358 -0.53 -11.64 4.64
C ASP A 358 0.84 -10.99 4.38
N CYS A 359 1.84 -11.75 3.91
CA CYS A 359 3.19 -11.27 3.60
C CYS A 359 3.92 -10.63 4.80
N LEU A 360 3.61 -11.09 6.02
CA LEU A 360 4.33 -10.69 7.24
C LEU A 360 5.57 -11.57 7.39
N ILE A 361 6.74 -10.95 7.57
CA ILE A 361 7.96 -11.61 8.00
C ILE A 361 7.95 -11.72 9.52
N MET A 362 7.93 -12.94 10.03
CA MET A 362 7.75 -13.24 11.45
C MET A 362 8.72 -14.33 11.90
N ASN A 363 8.94 -14.46 13.22
CA ASN A 363 9.50 -15.71 13.76
C ASN A 363 8.49 -16.86 13.64
N SER A 364 8.96 -18.11 13.70
CA SER A 364 8.14 -19.33 13.58
C SER A 364 6.96 -19.38 14.56
N ASP A 365 7.13 -18.83 15.77
CA ASP A 365 6.08 -18.79 16.81
C ASP A 365 5.05 -17.67 16.57
N GLN A 366 5.24 -16.85 15.53
CA GLN A 366 4.38 -15.73 15.16
C GLN A 366 4.18 -14.70 16.29
N THR A 367 5.20 -14.47 17.11
CA THR A 367 5.14 -13.52 18.23
C THR A 367 5.73 -12.15 17.90
N ILE A 368 6.61 -12.08 16.90
CA ILE A 368 7.29 -10.86 16.49
C ILE A 368 7.11 -10.65 14.99
N ILE A 369 6.64 -9.46 14.59
CA ILE A 369 6.66 -9.00 13.20
C ILE A 369 7.94 -8.22 12.98
N TYR A 370 8.78 -8.67 12.05
CA TYR A 370 10.03 -8.02 11.67
C TYR A 370 9.83 -7.02 10.54
N GLU A 371 9.21 -7.45 9.45
CA GLU A 371 8.97 -6.64 8.26
C GLU A 371 7.66 -7.05 7.56
N TYR A 372 7.06 -6.14 6.82
CA TYR A 372 5.94 -6.39 5.92
C TYR A 372 6.40 -6.26 4.47
N TRP A 373 6.16 -7.31 3.69
CA TRP A 373 6.63 -7.45 2.31
C TRP A 373 5.49 -7.48 1.29
N GLY A 374 4.25 -7.28 1.75
CA GLY A 374 3.08 -7.20 0.88
C GLY A 374 2.96 -5.87 0.15
N TYR A 375 2.29 -5.89 -1.00
CA TYR A 375 1.78 -4.68 -1.66
C TYR A 375 0.39 -4.97 -2.25
N ASN A 376 -0.37 -3.91 -2.54
CA ASN A 376 -1.75 -4.00 -3.04
C ASN A 376 -2.70 -4.77 -2.08
N SER A 377 -2.50 -4.59 -0.77
CA SER A 377 -3.41 -5.06 0.27
C SER A 377 -4.23 -3.89 0.84
N ASP A 378 -5.56 -3.97 0.76
CA ASP A 378 -6.43 -3.02 1.46
C ASP A 378 -6.48 -3.27 2.96
N SER A 379 -6.39 -4.54 3.37
CA SER A 379 -6.40 -4.98 4.77
C SER A 379 -5.44 -6.13 4.99
N ILE A 380 -4.92 -6.25 6.22
CA ILE A 380 -4.17 -7.42 6.67
C ILE A 380 -4.63 -7.83 8.07
N ASP A 381 -4.57 -9.14 8.34
CA ASP A 381 -4.87 -9.68 9.66
C ASP A 381 -3.58 -9.86 10.47
N ILE A 382 -3.57 -9.34 11.70
CA ILE A 382 -2.43 -9.50 12.62
C ILE A 382 -2.69 -10.71 13.52
N PRO A 383 -1.81 -11.74 13.51
CA PRO A 383 -2.04 -12.95 14.31
C PRO A 383 -2.18 -12.67 15.81
N LYS A 384 -3.05 -13.41 16.50
CA LYS A 384 -3.30 -13.25 17.95
C LYS A 384 -2.06 -13.43 18.81
N SER A 385 -1.12 -14.26 18.36
CA SER A 385 0.15 -14.54 19.04
C SER A 385 1.12 -13.36 19.06
N VAL A 386 0.90 -12.32 18.24
CA VAL A 386 1.82 -11.19 18.13
C VAL A 386 1.87 -10.42 19.44
N THR A 387 3.07 -10.31 19.99
CA THR A 387 3.39 -9.50 21.17
C THR A 387 4.22 -8.27 20.82
N LYS A 388 4.97 -8.31 19.70
CA LYS A 388 5.89 -7.24 19.30
C LYS A 388 5.81 -6.92 17.81
N ILE A 389 5.73 -5.63 17.50
CA ILE A 389 5.97 -5.08 16.16
C ILE A 389 7.32 -4.37 16.19
N ASN A 390 8.30 -4.84 15.41
CA ASN A 390 9.67 -4.31 15.45
C ASN A 390 9.81 -2.95 14.77
N GLU A 391 11.02 -2.38 14.90
CA GLU A 391 11.40 -1.14 14.21
C GLU A 391 11.18 -1.29 12.69
N LYS A 392 10.56 -0.26 12.09
CA LYS A 392 10.28 -0.17 10.64
C LYS A 392 9.45 -1.31 10.02
N ALA A 393 8.79 -2.14 10.84
CA ALA A 393 8.08 -3.32 10.36
C ALA A 393 7.10 -3.03 9.22
N PHE A 394 6.38 -1.91 9.28
CA PHE A 394 5.43 -1.45 8.28
C PHE A 394 5.83 -0.09 7.66
N GLU A 395 7.09 0.35 7.76
CA GLU A 395 7.51 1.64 7.21
C GLU A 395 7.15 1.75 5.71
N ASN A 396 6.51 2.85 5.31
CA ASN A 396 5.97 3.12 3.97
C ASN A 396 4.90 2.14 3.47
N SER A 397 4.24 1.39 4.37
CA SER A 397 3.15 0.49 3.97
C SER A 397 1.94 1.26 3.43
N THR A 398 1.31 0.72 2.39
CA THR A 398 0.07 1.25 1.79
C THR A 398 -1.19 0.56 2.35
N VAL A 399 -1.05 -0.25 3.41
CA VAL A 399 -2.17 -0.94 4.03
C VAL A 399 -3.09 0.06 4.73
N LYS A 400 -4.39 0.02 4.39
CA LYS A 400 -5.39 0.94 4.94
C LYS A 400 -5.91 0.47 6.30
N ASN A 401 -6.08 -0.84 6.46
CA ASN A 401 -6.71 -1.44 7.63
C ASN A 401 -5.85 -2.58 8.20
N PHE A 402 -5.54 -2.49 9.49
CA PHE A 402 -4.85 -3.54 10.23
C PHE A 402 -5.85 -4.18 11.19
N ASN A 403 -6.22 -5.43 10.95
CA ASN A 403 -7.20 -6.12 11.77
C ASN A 403 -6.49 -6.81 12.93
N PHE A 404 -6.75 -6.33 14.15
CA PHE A 404 -6.25 -6.97 15.37
C PHE A 404 -7.36 -7.77 16.06
N PRO A 405 -7.07 -8.99 16.56
CA PRO A 405 -8.00 -9.75 17.39
C PRO A 405 -8.36 -8.99 18.68
N GLU A 406 -9.59 -9.18 19.20
CA GLU A 406 -10.06 -8.50 20.42
C GLU A 406 -9.13 -8.71 21.62
N ASP A 407 -8.60 -9.92 21.78
CA ASP A 407 -7.62 -10.29 22.81
C ASP A 407 -6.17 -10.17 22.32
N THR A 408 -5.82 -9.07 21.65
CA THR A 408 -4.44 -8.87 21.18
C THR A 408 -3.43 -8.88 22.33
N GLN A 409 -2.26 -9.51 22.09
CA GLN A 409 -1.19 -9.66 23.09
C GLN A 409 -0.06 -8.64 22.92
N ILE A 410 -0.25 -7.63 22.06
CA ILE A 410 0.79 -6.64 21.74
C ILE A 410 1.18 -5.84 22.98
N THR A 411 2.47 -5.90 23.31
CA THR A 411 3.11 -5.15 24.40
C THR A 411 4.03 -4.05 23.89
N TYR A 412 4.49 -4.11 22.62
CA TYR A 412 5.47 -3.18 22.09
C TYR A 412 5.27 -2.89 20.59
N ILE A 413 5.27 -1.60 20.24
CA ILE A 413 5.37 -1.11 18.86
C ILE A 413 6.67 -0.32 18.72
N GLY A 414 7.54 -0.75 17.81
CA GLY A 414 8.89 -0.25 17.65
C GLY A 414 9.01 1.15 17.05
N LYS A 415 10.24 1.64 17.06
CA LYS A 415 10.63 2.90 16.40
C LYS A 415 10.28 2.85 14.92
N ASP A 416 9.73 3.93 14.36
CA ASP A 416 9.37 4.02 12.94
C ASP A 416 8.44 2.89 12.43
N ALA A 417 7.80 2.10 13.31
CA ALA A 417 7.12 0.86 12.95
C ALA A 417 6.03 1.05 11.88
N PHE A 418 5.30 2.16 11.94
CA PHE A 418 4.30 2.59 10.97
C PHE A 418 4.65 3.95 10.34
N ARG A 419 5.95 4.31 10.30
CA ARG A 419 6.35 5.59 9.72
C ARG A 419 5.93 5.67 8.25
N ASN A 420 5.33 6.81 7.87
CA ASN A 420 4.84 7.07 6.52
C ASN A 420 3.84 6.02 6.00
N CYS A 421 3.05 5.41 6.88
CA CYS A 421 1.86 4.64 6.50
C CYS A 421 0.72 5.59 6.13
N SER A 422 0.86 6.28 4.99
CA SER A 422 -0.01 7.40 4.62
C SER A 422 -1.46 7.00 4.42
N ASP A 423 -1.74 5.74 4.06
CA ASP A 423 -3.09 5.24 3.78
C ASP A 423 -3.82 4.70 5.02
N LEU A 424 -3.13 4.60 6.16
CA LEU A 424 -3.72 4.20 7.44
C LEU A 424 -4.72 5.26 7.91
N ARG A 425 -6.02 4.89 7.92
CA ARG A 425 -7.11 5.81 8.34
C ARG A 425 -7.50 5.65 9.80
N SER A 426 -7.58 4.41 10.27
CA SER A 426 -8.00 4.10 11.63
C SER A 426 -7.06 3.11 12.30
N PHE A 427 -6.65 3.45 13.52
CA PHE A 427 -5.91 2.56 14.42
C PHE A 427 -6.63 2.49 15.77
N ASN A 428 -7.94 2.27 15.73
CA ASN A 428 -8.85 2.35 16.88
C ASN A 428 -9.04 1.00 17.56
N TYR A 429 -7.95 0.36 17.98
CA TYR A 429 -7.98 -0.89 18.73
C TYR A 429 -7.60 -0.64 20.19
N SER A 430 -8.23 -1.39 21.09
CA SER A 430 -7.85 -1.36 22.49
C SER A 430 -6.63 -2.25 22.69
N PHE A 431 -5.50 -1.64 23.05
CA PHE A 431 -4.29 -2.37 23.41
C PHE A 431 -4.04 -2.27 24.93
N PRO A 432 -4.78 -3.02 25.77
CA PRO A 432 -4.68 -2.90 27.22
C PRO A 432 -3.30 -3.32 27.76
N LYS A 433 -2.58 -4.18 27.02
CA LYS A 433 -1.25 -4.69 27.39
C LYS A 433 -0.09 -3.90 26.79
N LEU A 434 -0.35 -2.90 25.96
CA LEU A 434 0.70 -2.11 25.30
C LEU A 434 1.50 -1.33 26.34
N GLN A 435 2.80 -1.55 26.38
CA GLN A 435 3.73 -0.96 27.34
C GLN A 435 4.49 0.23 26.74
N ALA A 436 4.85 0.15 25.45
CA ALA A 436 5.57 1.23 24.79
C ALA A 436 5.19 1.45 23.32
N LEU A 437 5.17 2.73 22.93
CA LEU A 437 5.22 3.21 21.55
C LEU A 437 6.59 3.82 21.28
N GLY A 438 7.30 3.26 20.31
CA GLY A 438 8.63 3.71 19.91
C GLY A 438 8.63 5.09 19.27
N MET A 439 9.82 5.68 19.21
CA MET A 439 10.05 6.99 18.60
C MET A 439 9.54 6.99 17.16
N SER A 440 8.81 8.04 16.76
CA SER A 440 8.28 8.16 15.38
C SER A 440 7.38 6.99 14.91
N SER A 441 6.84 6.19 15.82
CA SER A 441 6.11 4.95 15.49
C SER A 441 4.96 5.15 14.50
N PHE A 442 4.25 6.27 14.52
CA PHE A 442 3.19 6.67 13.58
C PHE A 442 3.50 8.00 12.87
N LYS A 443 4.77 8.39 12.80
CA LYS A 443 5.18 9.63 12.13
C LYS A 443 4.75 9.62 10.66
N ASP A 444 4.23 10.73 10.17
CA ASP A 444 3.76 10.91 8.79
C ASP A 444 2.60 9.95 8.39
N CYS A 445 1.85 9.39 9.37
CA CYS A 445 0.56 8.71 9.13
C CYS A 445 -0.53 9.74 8.82
N ILE A 446 -0.44 10.38 7.65
CA ILE A 446 -1.17 11.62 7.35
C ILE A 446 -2.70 11.47 7.42
N ASN A 447 -3.26 10.29 7.13
CA ASN A 447 -4.71 10.03 7.11
C ASN A 447 -5.27 9.45 8.41
N LEU A 448 -4.43 9.23 9.45
CA LEU A 448 -4.89 8.68 10.73
C LEU A 448 -5.85 9.66 11.41
N GLU A 449 -7.10 9.26 11.65
CA GLU A 449 -8.15 10.18 12.13
C GLU A 449 -8.25 10.27 13.66
N SER A 450 -7.98 9.19 14.39
CA SER A 450 -8.09 9.15 15.86
C SER A 450 -7.14 8.12 16.46
N PHE A 451 -6.77 8.33 17.72
CA PHE A 451 -5.99 7.37 18.51
C PHE A 451 -6.42 7.40 19.99
N THR A 452 -6.64 6.23 20.58
CA THR A 452 -7.02 6.08 21.99
C THR A 452 -5.95 5.33 22.76
N PHE A 453 -5.42 5.94 23.82
CA PHE A 453 -4.43 5.34 24.70
C PHE A 453 -5.12 4.48 25.77
N SER A 454 -5.32 3.19 25.48
CA SER A 454 -6.04 2.28 26.39
C SER A 454 -5.22 1.79 27.60
N SER A 455 -3.89 1.69 27.47
CA SER A 455 -3.02 1.19 28.54
C SER A 455 -2.62 2.32 29.52
N PRO A 456 -2.82 2.15 30.83
CA PRO A 456 -2.58 3.19 31.83
C PRO A 456 -1.11 3.55 32.05
N ASN A 457 -0.21 2.60 31.77
CA ASN A 457 1.22 2.73 31.98
C ASN A 457 2.00 2.78 30.64
N LEU A 458 1.32 3.15 29.57
CA LEU A 458 1.92 3.26 28.25
C LEU A 458 2.97 4.37 28.20
N THR A 459 4.20 3.98 27.87
CA THR A 459 5.28 4.90 27.57
C THR A 459 5.21 5.29 26.10
N VAL A 460 4.98 6.57 25.82
CA VAL A 460 5.04 7.12 24.47
C VAL A 460 6.41 7.78 24.30
N MET A 461 7.10 7.51 23.19
CA MET A 461 8.38 8.17 22.86
C MET A 461 8.17 9.40 21.96
N SER A 462 9.23 10.20 21.81
CA SER A 462 9.22 11.43 21.01
C SER A 462 8.78 11.18 19.56
N ASN A 463 8.15 12.19 18.96
CA ASN A 463 7.73 12.19 17.55
C ASN A 463 6.70 11.12 17.17
N ALA A 464 6.13 10.36 18.11
CA ALA A 464 5.30 9.19 17.83
C ALA A 464 4.15 9.46 16.84
N PHE A 465 3.53 10.64 16.86
CA PHE A 465 2.44 11.03 15.95
C PHE A 465 2.77 12.34 15.20
N GLU A 466 4.05 12.64 14.98
CA GLU A 466 4.47 13.82 14.22
C GLU A 466 3.85 13.79 12.81
N ASN A 467 3.31 14.91 12.34
CA ASN A 467 2.67 15.07 11.04
C ASN A 467 1.49 14.13 10.75
N CYS A 468 0.80 13.61 11.77
CA CYS A 468 -0.51 12.96 11.59
C CYS A 468 -1.59 14.02 11.27
N ARG A 469 -1.56 14.55 10.05
CA ARG A 469 -2.27 15.78 9.67
C ARG A 469 -3.79 15.71 9.81
N TYR A 470 -4.39 14.54 9.63
CA TYR A 470 -5.83 14.30 9.79
C TYR A 470 -6.25 13.83 11.19
N LEU A 471 -5.31 13.70 12.13
CA LEU A 471 -5.64 13.28 13.50
C LEU A 471 -6.52 14.33 14.16
N LYS A 472 -7.78 14.00 14.43
CA LYS A 472 -8.80 14.91 15.01
C LYS A 472 -8.85 14.83 16.53
N LYS A 473 -8.65 13.62 17.06
CA LYS A 473 -8.88 13.32 18.48
C LYS A 473 -7.81 12.38 19.04
N VAL A 474 -7.32 12.75 20.22
CA VAL A 474 -6.46 11.93 21.08
C VAL A 474 -7.09 11.82 22.46
N SER A 475 -7.12 10.61 23.03
CA SER A 475 -7.71 10.40 24.36
C SER A 475 -6.85 9.56 25.30
N ASN A 476 -6.82 9.98 26.57
CA ASN A 476 -6.16 9.31 27.70
C ASN A 476 -4.62 9.25 27.63
N ILE A 477 -3.97 10.21 26.99
CA ILE A 477 -2.49 10.25 27.02
C ILE A 477 -1.99 10.61 28.43
N ARG A 478 -0.92 9.95 28.89
CA ARG A 478 -0.28 10.25 30.17
C ARG A 478 0.72 11.41 30.01
N ASN A 479 1.99 11.11 29.82
CA ASN A 479 2.97 12.14 29.50
C ASN A 479 2.98 12.42 28.00
N ILE A 480 3.23 13.67 27.63
CA ILE A 480 3.30 14.10 26.22
C ILE A 480 4.77 14.39 25.91
N PRO A 481 5.47 13.52 25.17
CA PRO A 481 6.88 13.71 24.84
C PRO A 481 7.13 14.83 23.83
N ASP A 482 8.41 15.09 23.58
CA ASP A 482 8.85 16.07 22.60
C ASP A 482 8.32 15.74 21.19
N ASN A 483 7.84 16.77 20.50
CA ASN A 483 7.29 16.72 19.14
C ASN A 483 6.16 15.68 18.91
N CYS A 484 5.57 15.12 19.98
CA CYS A 484 4.67 13.97 19.87
C CYS A 484 3.52 14.16 18.87
N PHE A 485 2.90 15.35 18.84
CA PHE A 485 1.82 15.72 17.92
C PHE A 485 2.19 16.95 17.07
N CYS A 486 3.49 17.23 16.88
CA CYS A 486 3.92 18.35 16.05
C CYS A 486 3.38 18.18 14.63
N GLY A 487 2.76 19.22 14.07
CA GLY A 487 2.18 19.19 12.72
C GLY A 487 0.82 18.49 12.61
N CYS A 488 0.18 18.09 13.71
CA CYS A 488 -1.18 17.54 13.72
C CYS A 488 -2.25 18.63 13.47
N THR A 489 -2.28 19.16 12.25
CA THR A 489 -3.05 20.38 11.91
C THR A 489 -4.56 20.29 12.12
N LYS A 490 -5.15 19.09 12.12
CA LYS A 490 -6.59 18.84 12.35
C LYS A 490 -6.92 18.43 13.78
N LEU A 491 -5.94 18.38 14.69
CA LEU A 491 -6.17 17.95 16.08
C LEU A 491 -7.02 18.99 16.82
N VAL A 492 -8.24 18.60 17.21
CA VAL A 492 -9.22 19.48 17.88
C VAL A 492 -9.31 19.15 19.36
N GLU A 493 -9.33 17.86 19.70
CA GLU A 493 -9.60 17.36 21.05
C GLU A 493 -8.42 16.51 21.55
N VAL A 494 -7.87 16.90 22.70
CA VAL A 494 -6.83 16.15 23.41
C VAL A 494 -7.29 15.96 24.85
N THR A 495 -7.45 14.72 25.29
CA THR A 495 -7.69 14.41 26.71
C THR A 495 -6.43 13.83 27.33
N ILE A 496 -5.98 14.49 28.40
CA ILE A 496 -4.79 14.12 29.17
C ILE A 496 -5.28 13.43 30.45
N ARG A 497 -4.65 12.31 30.81
CA ARG A 497 -5.01 11.52 31.98
C ARG A 497 -4.54 12.21 33.26
N GLU A 498 -5.24 12.03 34.37
CA GLU A 498 -4.70 12.36 35.70
C GLU A 498 -3.47 11.50 36.05
N GLY A 499 -2.54 12.09 36.78
CA GLY A 499 -1.21 11.52 37.07
C GLY A 499 -0.17 11.77 35.97
N SER A 500 -0.44 12.72 35.08
CA SER A 500 0.47 13.14 34.01
C SER A 500 1.34 14.30 34.49
N GLU A 501 2.63 14.29 34.13
CA GLU A 501 3.61 15.19 34.75
C GLU A 501 4.14 16.26 33.80
N SER A 502 4.08 16.06 32.48
CA SER A 502 4.74 16.98 31.55
C SER A 502 4.17 17.02 30.13
N ILE A 503 4.35 18.19 29.51
CA ILE A 503 4.26 18.45 28.07
C ILE A 503 5.65 18.82 27.56
N GLY A 504 6.13 18.04 26.60
CA GLY A 504 7.44 18.15 25.99
C GLY A 504 7.60 19.33 25.03
N TYR A 505 8.84 19.52 24.61
CA TYR A 505 9.25 20.55 23.65
C TYR A 505 8.51 20.38 22.32
N LYS A 506 7.90 21.44 21.80
CA LYS A 506 7.17 21.47 20.50
C LYS A 506 6.07 20.41 20.34
N SER A 507 5.57 19.83 21.42
CA SER A 507 4.68 18.66 21.34
C SER A 507 3.38 18.90 20.55
N PHE A 508 2.85 20.13 20.54
CA PHE A 508 1.69 20.55 19.75
C PHE A 508 2.03 21.71 18.80
N GLU A 509 3.29 21.88 18.42
CA GLU A 509 3.65 22.90 17.43
C GLU A 509 2.83 22.69 16.14
N ASN A 510 2.27 23.76 15.58
CA ASN A 510 1.40 23.73 14.40
C ASN A 510 0.10 22.88 14.54
N CYS A 511 -0.38 22.60 15.76
CA CYS A 511 -1.73 22.08 16.00
C CYS A 511 -2.80 23.16 15.81
N SER A 512 -2.89 23.70 14.59
CA SER A 512 -3.68 24.89 14.24
C SER A 512 -5.20 24.76 14.42
N SER A 513 -5.72 23.55 14.67
CA SER A 513 -7.15 23.30 14.94
C SER A 513 -7.47 23.10 16.42
N LEU A 514 -6.46 23.04 17.30
CA LEU A 514 -6.65 22.79 18.73
C LEU A 514 -7.41 23.97 19.34
N LEU A 515 -8.57 23.73 19.96
CA LEU A 515 -9.43 24.80 20.49
C LEU A 515 -9.19 25.09 21.96
N CYS A 516 -8.95 24.05 22.74
CA CYS A 516 -8.78 24.12 24.19
C CYS A 516 -7.92 22.96 24.64
N ILE A 517 -7.13 23.17 25.69
CA ILE A 517 -6.44 22.09 26.39
C ILE A 517 -6.67 22.19 27.89
N LYS A 518 -6.93 21.05 28.52
CA LYS A 518 -7.09 20.94 29.97
C LYS A 518 -5.82 20.35 30.57
N ILE A 519 -5.25 21.03 31.55
CA ILE A 519 -4.02 20.65 32.24
C ILE A 519 -4.39 20.04 33.60
N PRO A 520 -4.10 18.73 33.81
CA PRO A 520 -4.36 18.02 35.06
C PRO A 520 -3.69 18.65 36.30
N GLN A 521 -4.16 18.30 37.50
CA GLN A 521 -3.62 18.81 38.76
C GLN A 521 -2.14 18.42 38.97
N SER A 522 -1.76 17.23 38.52
CA SER A 522 -0.45 16.60 38.72
C SER A 522 0.68 17.13 37.81
N PHE A 523 0.36 18.04 36.90
CA PHE A 523 1.32 18.57 35.93
C PHE A 523 2.42 19.41 36.57
N LYS A 524 3.68 19.15 36.21
CA LYS A 524 4.86 19.87 36.70
C LYS A 524 5.51 20.75 35.65
N ILE A 525 5.52 20.33 34.37
CA ILE A 525 6.32 20.98 33.32
C ILE A 525 5.49 21.23 32.07
N ILE A 526 5.49 22.49 31.60
CA ILE A 526 5.08 22.88 30.25
C ILE A 526 6.29 23.49 29.53
N SER A 527 6.82 22.74 28.58
CA SER A 527 8.09 23.05 27.91
C SER A 527 7.99 24.22 26.92
N LYS A 528 9.16 24.68 26.45
CA LYS A 528 9.25 25.74 25.44
C LYS A 528 8.56 25.31 24.14
N TYR A 529 7.82 26.24 23.53
CA TYR A 529 7.14 26.07 22.23
C TYR A 529 6.10 24.95 22.15
N SER A 530 5.63 24.41 23.27
CA SER A 530 4.68 23.29 23.26
C SER A 530 3.39 23.56 22.47
N PHE A 531 2.92 24.80 22.40
CA PHE A 531 1.73 25.23 21.63
C PHE A 531 2.07 26.25 20.53
N LEU A 532 3.32 26.30 20.07
CA LEU A 532 3.75 27.26 19.05
C LEU A 532 2.88 27.13 17.78
N TYR A 533 2.36 28.25 17.27
CA TYR A 533 1.44 28.29 16.12
C TYR A 533 0.11 27.53 16.29
N CYS A 534 -0.37 27.34 17.52
CA CYS A 534 -1.74 26.86 17.79
C CYS A 534 -2.77 27.97 17.54
N LYS A 535 -2.95 28.38 16.28
CA LYS A 535 -3.70 29.59 15.89
C LYS A 535 -5.15 29.65 16.35
N LYS A 536 -5.83 28.51 16.55
CA LYS A 536 -7.22 28.44 17.03
C LYS A 536 -7.37 28.13 18.52
N LEU A 537 -6.26 28.01 19.27
CA LEU A 537 -6.32 27.74 20.70
C LEU A 537 -6.93 28.94 21.40
N LYS A 538 -8.12 28.78 21.98
CA LYS A 538 -8.88 29.84 22.65
C LYS A 538 -8.62 29.88 24.15
N SER A 539 -8.40 28.72 24.75
CA SER A 539 -8.26 28.60 26.20
C SER A 539 -7.31 27.49 26.64
N ILE A 540 -6.56 27.77 27.71
CA ILE A 540 -5.80 26.76 28.48
C ILE A 540 -6.42 26.72 29.88
N ILE A 541 -6.94 25.55 30.26
CA ILE A 541 -7.66 25.36 31.51
C ILE A 541 -6.81 24.52 32.45
N PHE A 542 -6.37 25.11 33.55
CA PHE A 542 -5.67 24.45 34.64
C PHE A 542 -6.66 24.05 35.75
N SER A 543 -6.33 22.99 36.49
CA SER A 543 -6.92 22.77 37.81
C SER A 543 -6.56 23.91 38.76
N GLU A 544 -7.52 24.37 39.58
CA GLU A 544 -7.39 25.54 40.47
C GLU A 544 -6.16 25.45 41.37
N THR A 545 -5.90 24.26 41.91
CA THR A 545 -4.64 23.92 42.58
C THR A 545 -3.88 22.91 41.72
N ASN A 546 -2.60 23.14 41.50
CA ASN A 546 -1.76 22.25 40.70
C ASN A 546 -0.29 22.25 41.15
N SER A 547 0.49 21.32 40.59
CA SER A 547 1.90 21.08 40.91
C SER A 547 2.88 21.72 39.91
N LEU A 548 2.48 22.78 39.21
CA LEU A 548 3.28 23.36 38.13
C LEU A 548 4.58 23.99 38.67
N ASP A 549 5.71 23.45 38.23
CA ASP A 549 7.07 23.84 38.62
C ASP A 549 7.80 24.64 37.53
N SER A 550 7.42 24.46 36.26
CA SER A 550 8.04 25.12 35.11
C SER A 550 6.99 25.44 34.05
N PHE A 551 6.89 26.72 33.71
CA PHE A 551 6.02 27.22 32.64
C PHE A 551 6.82 28.19 31.77
N SER A 552 7.08 27.82 30.52
CA SER A 552 7.70 28.76 29.57
C SER A 552 6.64 29.63 28.91
N ILE A 553 6.74 30.96 29.00
CA ILE A 553 5.85 31.89 28.26
C ILE A 553 5.95 31.65 26.74
N ASN A 554 7.12 31.26 26.25
CA ASN A 554 7.33 30.88 24.85
C ASN A 554 6.54 29.63 24.43
N SER A 555 5.94 28.88 25.37
CA SER A 555 5.06 27.74 25.06
C SER A 555 3.81 28.15 24.30
N ILE A 556 3.33 29.38 24.50
CA ILE A 556 2.10 29.92 23.92
C ILE A 556 2.37 31.02 22.86
N SER A 557 3.58 31.04 22.31
CA SER A 557 3.94 31.96 21.24
C SER A 557 3.11 31.71 19.98
N GLU A 558 2.71 32.77 19.28
CA GLU A 558 1.93 32.68 18.03
C GLU A 558 0.55 31.99 18.21
N CYS A 559 0.00 32.02 19.42
CA CYS A 559 -1.37 31.59 19.73
C CYS A 559 -2.36 32.76 19.58
N GLU A 560 -2.57 33.22 18.34
CA GLU A 560 -3.33 34.45 18.03
C GLU A 560 -4.77 34.48 18.60
N SER A 561 -5.43 33.33 18.77
CA SER A 561 -6.79 33.23 19.31
C SER A 561 -6.86 33.05 20.83
N LEU A 562 -5.73 32.90 21.52
CA LEU A 562 -5.72 32.57 22.94
C LEU A 562 -6.22 33.77 23.74
N ALA A 563 -7.41 33.67 24.30
CA ALA A 563 -8.04 34.78 25.04
C ALA A 563 -8.28 34.42 26.51
N ASN A 564 -7.99 33.17 26.92
CA ASN A 564 -8.20 32.72 28.27
C ASN A 564 -7.10 31.77 28.77
N ILE A 565 -6.51 32.09 29.92
CA ILE A 565 -5.77 31.17 30.77
C ILE A 565 -6.50 31.14 32.09
N SER A 566 -7.04 29.98 32.48
CA SER A 566 -7.86 29.90 33.69
C SER A 566 -7.08 30.25 34.94
N ASN A 567 -7.78 30.73 35.97
CA ASN A 567 -7.17 31.02 37.26
C ASN A 567 -6.62 29.73 37.89
N PHE A 568 -5.43 29.80 38.47
CA PHE A 568 -4.83 28.69 39.20
C PHE A 568 -3.77 29.19 40.19
N SER A 569 -3.38 28.33 41.13
CA SER A 569 -2.23 28.54 42.01
C SER A 569 -1.43 27.26 42.20
N SER A 570 -0.11 27.38 42.09
CA SER A 570 0.91 26.39 42.43
C SER A 570 1.91 26.98 43.42
N TYR A 571 2.94 26.22 43.80
CA TYR A 571 4.02 26.73 44.64
C TYR A 571 4.84 27.83 43.95
N LYS A 572 5.05 27.73 42.62
CA LYS A 572 5.90 28.65 41.84
C LYS A 572 5.14 29.61 40.94
N TYR A 573 3.91 29.27 40.54
CA TYR A 573 3.14 30.06 39.59
C TYR A 573 1.71 30.26 40.08
N LYS A 574 1.12 31.41 39.74
CA LYS A 574 -0.34 31.60 39.85
C LYS A 574 -0.82 32.38 38.64
N CYS A 575 -2.05 32.12 38.23
CA CYS A 575 -2.75 32.90 37.22
C CYS A 575 -4.00 33.52 37.83
N ILE A 576 -4.17 34.82 37.65
CA ILE A 576 -5.35 35.58 38.07
C ILE A 576 -5.70 36.50 36.91
N ASP A 577 -6.93 36.41 36.39
CA ASP A 577 -7.43 37.27 35.32
C ASP A 577 -6.44 37.32 34.13
N ASN A 578 -6.12 36.12 33.61
CA ASN A 578 -5.20 35.91 32.49
C ASN A 578 -3.77 36.46 32.69
N THR A 579 -3.42 36.79 33.93
CA THR A 579 -2.14 37.35 34.34
C THR A 579 -1.35 36.31 35.12
N LEU A 580 -0.19 35.93 34.60
CA LEU A 580 0.72 34.95 35.17
C LEU A 580 1.73 35.64 36.09
N TYR A 581 1.84 35.10 37.29
CA TYR A 581 2.82 35.49 38.29
C TYR A 581 3.77 34.34 38.58
N TYR A 582 5.03 34.66 38.82
CA TYR A 582 6.07 33.74 39.27
C TYR A 582 6.48 34.06 40.71
N LYS A 583 6.75 33.04 41.52
CA LYS A 583 7.19 33.21 42.89
C LYS A 583 8.72 33.19 42.96
N ASN A 584 9.31 34.36 43.20
CA ASN A 584 10.72 34.49 43.49
C ASN A 584 10.93 34.61 45.01
N ASN A 585 11.48 33.57 45.62
CA ASN A 585 11.57 33.42 47.08
C ASN A 585 10.20 33.51 47.78
N THR A 586 9.96 34.59 48.53
CA THR A 586 8.70 34.83 49.26
C THR A 586 7.75 35.77 48.53
N LYS A 587 8.18 36.38 47.42
CA LYS A 587 7.47 37.45 46.72
C LYS A 587 6.98 37.00 45.35
N TRP A 588 5.88 37.60 44.89
CA TRP A 588 5.31 37.35 43.57
C TRP A 588 5.81 38.40 42.58
N GLU A 589 6.18 37.97 41.39
CA GLU A 589 6.56 38.81 40.25
C GLU A 589 5.56 38.60 39.14
N LEU A 590 5.04 39.67 38.55
CA LEU A 590 4.12 39.60 37.41
C LEU A 590 4.95 39.48 36.13
N ILE A 591 4.89 38.32 35.49
CA ILE A 591 5.79 37.98 34.38
C ILE A 591 5.11 38.04 33.00
N PHE A 592 3.78 37.92 32.95
CA PHE A 592 3.06 37.91 31.67
C PHE A 592 1.58 38.18 31.86
N HIS A 593 1.01 39.05 31.03
CA HIS A 593 -0.42 39.20 30.82
C HIS A 593 -0.75 38.85 29.37
N LEU A 594 -1.83 38.09 29.19
CA LEU A 594 -2.29 37.68 27.87
C LEU A 594 -2.81 38.88 27.07
N SER A 595 -2.09 39.32 26.04
CA SER A 595 -2.40 40.54 25.28
C SER A 595 -3.78 40.54 24.61
N SER A 596 -4.26 39.37 24.23
CA SER A 596 -5.58 39.09 23.63
C SER A 596 -6.69 38.86 24.66
N SER A 597 -6.40 38.98 25.96
CA SER A 597 -7.41 38.91 27.02
C SER A 597 -8.50 39.96 26.84
N LYS A 598 -9.71 39.69 27.34
CA LYS A 598 -10.83 40.63 27.38
C LYS A 598 -10.86 41.51 28.63
N ASP A 599 -9.87 41.37 29.52
CA ASP A 599 -9.80 42.11 30.77
C ASP A 599 -9.63 43.61 30.50
N LYS A 600 -10.52 44.42 31.08
CA LYS A 600 -10.48 45.88 30.97
C LYS A 600 -9.85 46.56 32.18
N GLU A 601 -9.98 45.93 33.33
CA GLU A 601 -9.49 46.43 34.61
C GLU A 601 -8.81 45.30 35.36
N LEU A 602 -7.62 45.55 35.90
CA LEU A 602 -6.87 44.58 36.68
C LEU A 602 -6.44 45.21 38.00
N ASN A 603 -6.56 44.43 39.07
CA ASN A 603 -5.99 44.76 40.38
C ASN A 603 -4.69 43.97 40.54
N ILE A 604 -3.56 44.67 40.56
CA ILE A 604 -2.23 44.09 40.66
C ILE A 604 -1.82 44.05 42.13
N SER A 605 -1.35 42.88 42.55
CA SER A 605 -0.72 42.66 43.86
C SER A 605 0.45 41.68 43.70
N CYS A 606 1.64 42.26 43.52
CA CYS A 606 2.93 41.59 43.36
C CYS A 606 4.04 42.55 43.79
N ASP A 607 5.28 42.09 43.92
CA ASP A 607 6.45 42.94 44.25
C ASP A 607 7.02 43.63 43.02
N VAL A 608 7.17 42.90 41.91
CA VAL A 608 7.76 43.42 40.66
C VAL A 608 6.81 43.19 39.50
N ILE A 609 6.64 44.22 38.66
CA ILE A 609 6.03 44.09 37.33
C ILE A 609 7.16 43.99 36.31
N CYS A 610 7.40 42.79 35.79
CA CYS A 610 8.56 42.51 34.96
C CYS A 610 8.43 43.06 33.53
N SER A 611 9.59 43.23 32.90
CA SER A 611 9.76 43.74 31.54
C SER A 611 8.88 42.97 30.54
N TYR A 612 8.18 43.70 29.67
CA TYR A 612 7.26 43.16 28.66
C TYR A 612 6.09 42.31 29.19
N SER A 613 5.81 42.35 30.49
CA SER A 613 4.68 41.61 31.07
C SER A 613 3.34 42.01 30.44
N PHE A 614 3.12 43.30 30.16
CA PHE A 614 1.99 43.83 29.39
C PHE A 614 2.45 44.31 28.02
N ASN A 615 2.73 43.38 27.12
CA ASN A 615 3.14 43.71 25.75
C ASN A 615 1.92 43.73 24.80
N SER A 616 1.58 44.90 24.27
CA SER A 616 0.44 45.11 23.37
C SER A 616 -0.92 44.68 23.96
N SER A 617 -1.08 44.79 25.28
CA SER A 617 -2.30 44.45 26.03
C SER A 617 -3.38 45.52 25.85
N ASN A 618 -3.89 45.65 24.63
CA ASN A 618 -4.72 46.76 24.18
C ASN A 618 -6.18 46.71 24.64
N ASN A 619 -6.62 45.68 25.36
CA ASN A 619 -7.96 45.66 25.96
C ASN A 619 -7.99 46.28 27.37
N ILE A 620 -6.83 46.39 28.03
CA ILE A 620 -6.73 46.98 29.36
C ILE A 620 -6.94 48.48 29.27
N GLU A 621 -7.91 48.99 30.02
CA GLU A 621 -8.20 50.41 30.17
C GLU A 621 -7.71 50.96 31.52
N LYS A 622 -7.65 50.11 32.56
CA LYS A 622 -7.34 50.52 33.94
C LYS A 622 -6.48 49.48 34.66
N ILE A 623 -5.42 49.95 35.31
CA ILE A 623 -4.60 49.16 36.23
C ILE A 623 -4.68 49.77 37.62
N ASN A 624 -5.07 48.99 38.62
CA ASN A 624 -5.00 49.38 40.02
C ASN A 624 -3.89 48.60 40.72
N ILE A 625 -2.82 49.27 41.11
CA ILE A 625 -1.79 48.73 41.99
C ILE A 625 -2.31 48.82 43.41
N THR A 626 -2.38 47.68 44.10
CA THR A 626 -2.78 47.61 45.51
C THR A 626 -1.74 48.33 46.37
N SER A 627 -2.17 49.12 47.37
CA SER A 627 -1.23 49.74 48.33
C SER A 627 -0.34 48.69 48.99
N ASP A 628 0.92 49.05 49.29
CA ASP A 628 1.91 48.19 49.94
C ASP A 628 2.23 46.88 49.19
N SER A 629 2.08 46.87 47.85
CA SER A 629 2.37 45.68 47.03
C SER A 629 3.57 45.85 46.09
N VAL A 630 3.41 46.59 44.99
CA VAL A 630 4.45 46.73 43.95
C VAL A 630 5.53 47.69 44.42
N SER A 631 6.79 47.25 44.35
CA SER A 631 7.99 48.02 44.64
C SER A 631 8.72 48.49 43.38
N VAL A 632 8.72 47.69 42.31
CA VAL A 632 9.43 47.96 41.05
C VAL A 632 8.54 47.72 39.83
N ILE A 633 8.57 48.67 38.89
CA ILE A 633 8.03 48.51 37.53
C ILE A 633 9.18 48.58 36.54
N GLU A 634 9.51 47.46 35.91
CA GLU A 634 10.65 47.36 35.00
C GLU A 634 10.43 48.05 33.64
N LYS A 635 11.52 48.19 32.89
CA LYS A 635 11.53 48.78 31.55
C LYS A 635 10.62 48.01 30.60
N HIS A 636 9.85 48.74 29.79
CA HIS A 636 8.89 48.18 28.84
C HIS A 636 7.83 47.23 29.45
N SER A 637 7.58 47.27 30.77
CA SER A 637 6.53 46.46 31.41
C SER A 637 5.16 46.68 30.76
N PHE A 638 4.81 47.92 30.43
CA PHE A 638 3.63 48.30 29.65
C PHE A 638 4.05 48.78 28.25
N ASN A 639 4.50 47.85 27.41
CA ASN A 639 4.91 48.16 26.04
C ASN A 639 3.70 48.20 25.10
N ASN A 640 3.52 49.29 24.35
CA ASN A 640 2.48 49.43 23.32
C ASN A 640 1.05 49.15 23.85
N CYS A 641 0.77 49.50 25.11
CA CYS A 641 -0.58 49.41 25.69
C CYS A 641 -1.38 50.66 25.32
N LEU A 642 -1.92 50.67 24.10
CA LEU A 642 -2.52 51.84 23.46
C LEU A 642 -3.80 52.33 24.12
N ASN A 643 -4.52 51.47 24.84
CA ASN A 643 -5.81 51.81 25.47
C ASN A 643 -5.74 51.98 26.99
N LEU A 644 -4.56 51.84 27.61
CA LEU A 644 -4.38 52.08 29.03
C LEU A 644 -4.64 53.56 29.33
N LYS A 645 -5.71 53.84 30.10
CA LYS A 645 -6.16 55.19 30.43
C LYS A 645 -5.78 55.59 31.85
N TYR A 646 -5.90 54.66 32.79
CA TYR A 646 -5.79 54.94 34.22
C TYR A 646 -4.83 53.97 34.89
N ILE A 647 -3.93 54.52 35.72
CA ILE A 647 -3.05 53.77 36.61
C ILE A 647 -2.76 54.61 37.86
N ASN A 648 -2.62 53.97 39.01
CA ASN A 648 -2.18 54.60 40.26
C ASN A 648 -0.75 54.18 40.62
N PHE A 649 -0.04 55.07 41.30
CA PHE A 649 1.31 54.88 41.84
C PHE A 649 1.27 55.09 43.36
N PRO A 650 0.97 54.05 44.15
CA PRO A 650 1.00 54.12 45.61
C PRO A 650 2.44 54.29 46.14
N LEU A 651 2.58 54.69 47.40
CA LEU A 651 3.88 54.91 48.05
C LEU A 651 4.84 53.72 47.99
N SER A 652 4.29 52.51 47.86
CA SER A 652 5.10 51.29 47.76
C SER A 652 5.92 51.22 46.48
N VAL A 653 5.46 51.83 45.38
CA VAL A 653 6.14 51.81 44.08
C VAL A 653 7.35 52.72 44.16
N SER A 654 8.49 52.18 44.57
CA SER A 654 9.72 52.93 44.81
C SER A 654 10.52 53.21 43.54
N ASP A 655 10.45 52.33 42.54
CA ASP A 655 11.23 52.42 41.30
C ASP A 655 10.37 52.13 40.07
N VAL A 656 10.50 52.99 39.04
CA VAL A 656 9.83 52.86 37.75
C VAL A 656 10.86 53.15 36.66
N GLU A 657 11.30 52.10 35.99
CA GLU A 657 12.40 52.19 35.04
C GLU A 657 12.03 52.98 33.78
N ILE A 658 13.08 53.44 33.07
CA ILE A 658 12.93 54.18 31.81
C ILE A 658 12.12 53.38 30.79
N ASP A 659 11.21 54.05 30.09
CA ASP A 659 10.32 53.44 29.08
C ASP A 659 9.41 52.31 29.61
N ALA A 660 9.14 52.20 30.92
CA ALA A 660 8.14 51.28 31.46
C ALA A 660 6.77 51.38 30.76
N PHE A 661 6.35 52.58 30.36
CA PHE A 661 5.09 52.90 29.66
C PHE A 661 5.32 53.30 28.19
N HIS A 662 6.19 52.56 27.49
CA HIS A 662 6.51 52.82 26.09
C HIS A 662 5.26 52.76 25.18
N GLU A 663 5.05 53.81 24.38
CA GLU A 663 3.91 53.95 23.45
C GLU A 663 2.51 53.89 24.12
N CYS A 664 2.39 54.12 25.43
CA CYS A 664 1.11 54.22 26.15
C CYS A 664 0.40 55.58 25.97
N LYS A 665 -0.14 55.84 24.79
CA LYS A 665 -0.65 57.16 24.39
C LYS A 665 -1.98 57.60 25.04
N SER A 666 -2.75 56.68 25.59
CA SER A 666 -4.11 56.96 26.12
C SER A 666 -4.16 57.35 27.58
N ILE A 667 -3.03 57.34 28.30
CA ILE A 667 -2.98 57.67 29.72
C ILE A 667 -3.46 59.12 29.92
N ARG A 668 -4.39 59.31 30.87
CA ARG A 668 -5.07 60.59 31.11
C ARG A 668 -5.49 60.73 32.57
N CYS A 669 -5.96 61.92 32.94
CA CYS A 669 -6.48 62.13 34.29
C CYS A 669 -7.77 61.32 34.54
N PRO A 670 -8.00 60.83 35.78
CA PRO A 670 -7.14 61.00 36.96
C PRO A 670 -5.91 60.06 36.94
N LEU A 671 -4.75 60.63 37.26
CA LEU A 671 -3.50 59.91 37.52
C LEU A 671 -3.19 60.10 39.00
N ILE A 672 -3.19 59.01 39.78
CA ILE A 672 -3.01 59.08 41.23
C ILE A 672 -1.55 58.74 41.54
N ILE A 673 -0.82 59.68 42.11
CA ILE A 673 0.58 59.50 42.54
C ILE A 673 0.67 59.92 44.00
N GLU A 674 1.07 59.02 44.88
CA GLU A 674 1.14 59.30 46.32
C GLU A 674 2.47 59.98 46.73
N ASN A 675 3.59 59.65 46.07
CA ASN A 675 4.88 60.32 46.30
C ASN A 675 5.05 61.55 45.38
N THR A 676 5.03 62.74 45.96
CA THR A 676 5.08 64.02 45.22
C THR A 676 6.47 64.68 45.23
N SER A 677 7.52 63.97 45.64
CA SER A 677 8.89 64.48 45.59
C SER A 677 9.36 64.72 44.14
N THR A 678 10.21 65.74 43.94
CA THR A 678 10.67 66.15 42.61
C THR A 678 11.35 65.02 41.84
N ASP A 679 12.23 64.28 42.51
CA ASP A 679 13.00 63.19 41.89
C ASP A 679 12.09 62.03 41.47
N TYR A 680 11.10 61.71 42.30
CA TYR A 680 10.09 60.70 41.99
C TYR A 680 9.25 61.09 40.77
N LEU A 681 8.79 62.35 40.71
CA LEU A 681 8.03 62.84 39.56
C LEU A 681 8.87 62.83 38.27
N GLN A 682 10.18 63.10 38.35
CA GLN A 682 11.08 62.97 37.21
C GLN A 682 11.22 61.52 36.75
N MET A 683 11.34 60.56 37.68
CA MET A 683 11.35 59.13 37.39
C MET A 683 10.07 58.70 36.66
N ILE A 684 8.90 59.07 37.17
CA ILE A 684 7.62 58.77 36.52
C ILE A 684 7.56 59.37 35.10
N VAL A 685 8.07 60.59 34.88
CA VAL A 685 8.13 61.16 33.53
C VAL A 685 9.09 60.38 32.61
N SER A 686 10.26 59.96 33.13
CA SER A 686 11.24 59.18 32.38
C SER A 686 10.73 57.78 32.00
N SER A 687 9.77 57.24 32.77
CA SER A 687 9.13 55.97 32.47
C SER A 687 8.24 55.97 31.21
N GLY A 688 7.95 57.14 30.64
CA GLY A 688 7.07 57.30 29.47
C GLY A 688 5.72 57.95 29.79
N ILE A 689 5.40 58.21 31.07
CA ILE A 689 4.22 58.99 31.44
C ILE A 689 4.38 60.45 30.98
N PRO A 690 3.45 61.01 30.18
CA PRO A 690 3.62 62.36 29.65
C PRO A 690 3.69 63.43 30.74
N ARG A 691 4.76 64.23 30.72
CA ARG A 691 4.98 65.35 31.66
C ARG A 691 3.78 66.30 31.80
N ARG A 692 3.02 66.51 30.71
CA ARG A 692 1.79 67.34 30.72
C ARG A 692 0.76 66.87 31.75
N LEU A 693 0.70 65.57 32.05
CA LEU A 693 -0.24 64.98 33.00
C LEU A 693 0.08 65.34 34.45
N MET A 694 1.35 65.59 34.78
CA MET A 694 1.75 66.04 36.12
C MET A 694 1.12 67.38 36.49
N ILE A 695 0.90 68.24 35.48
CA ILE A 695 0.27 69.55 35.62
C ILE A 695 -1.25 69.40 35.55
N SER A 696 -1.77 68.74 34.51
CA SER A 696 -3.22 68.69 34.26
C SER A 696 -4.00 67.86 35.29
N CYS A 697 -3.34 66.93 35.98
CA CYS A 697 -3.98 66.16 37.05
C CYS A 697 -3.78 66.78 38.44
N HIS A 698 -3.31 68.04 38.53
CA HIS A 698 -3.08 68.76 39.79
C HIS A 698 -2.09 68.07 40.76
N ILE A 699 -1.22 67.20 40.25
CA ILE A 699 -0.25 66.43 41.08
C ILE A 699 0.91 67.33 41.52
N ALA A 700 1.45 68.12 40.59
CA ALA A 700 2.48 69.11 40.87
C ALA A 700 1.84 70.48 41.11
N HIS A 701 1.22 70.70 42.29
CA HIS A 701 0.86 72.05 42.72
C HIS A 701 2.14 72.79 43.15
N VAL A 702 2.64 73.64 42.24
CA VAL A 702 3.61 74.72 42.50
C VAL A 702 4.88 74.26 43.24
N SER A 703 5.78 73.59 42.54
CA SER A 703 7.21 73.81 42.78
C SER A 703 7.80 74.47 41.52
N ASN A 704 8.22 75.73 41.67
CA ASN A 704 8.82 76.56 40.63
C ASN A 704 10.13 75.98 40.03
N ASN A 705 10.58 74.80 40.47
CA ASN A 705 11.80 74.15 39.99
C ASN A 705 11.59 73.25 38.77
N LEU A 706 10.37 72.82 38.43
CA LEU A 706 10.15 72.04 37.21
C LEU A 706 10.16 72.93 35.95
N LEU A 707 9.74 74.20 36.03
CA LEU A 707 9.56 75.07 34.85
C LEU A 707 10.86 75.60 34.22
N ASN A 708 12.03 75.39 34.84
CA ASN A 708 13.28 76.10 34.50
C ASN A 708 14.44 75.27 33.91
N HIS A 709 14.17 74.21 33.14
CA HIS A 709 15.19 73.64 32.24
C HIS A 709 14.66 73.46 30.81
N LYS A 710 14.50 74.60 30.12
CA LYS A 710 14.81 74.68 28.69
C LYS A 710 16.34 74.72 28.57
N TYR A 711 16.90 73.97 27.63
CA TYR A 711 18.33 73.79 27.34
C TYR A 711 19.07 72.81 28.25
N LEU A 712 19.14 71.56 27.78
CA LEU A 712 20.44 70.94 27.49
C LEU A 712 20.29 70.15 26.19
N ARG A 713 20.86 70.74 25.13
CA ARG A 713 21.15 70.09 23.86
C ARG A 713 22.08 68.90 24.14
N TYR A 714 21.85 67.83 23.40
CA TYR A 714 22.79 66.75 23.08
C TYR A 714 24.26 67.19 23.03
N PRO A 715 25.17 66.27 23.38
CA PRO A 715 26.38 66.07 22.61
C PRO A 715 26.43 64.67 21.97
N PHE A 716 26.49 64.70 20.63
CA PHE A 716 27.32 63.86 19.74
C PHE A 716 27.17 62.33 19.80
N THR A 717 26.45 61.70 18.86
CA THR A 717 26.85 61.27 17.47
C THR A 717 27.53 59.90 17.38
N HIS A 718 26.93 59.09 16.51
CA HIS A 718 27.53 58.08 15.62
C HIS A 718 28.24 56.86 16.21
N LEU A 719 27.58 55.70 16.04
CA LEU A 719 27.96 54.56 15.20
C LEU A 719 27.52 53.27 15.89
N PHE A 720 26.50 52.58 15.36
CA PHE A 720 26.61 51.15 15.06
C PHE A 720 25.43 50.69 14.17
N TRP A 721 25.73 50.40 12.90
CA TRP A 721 25.00 49.40 12.11
C TRP A 721 25.56 48.00 12.46
N LYS A 722 24.75 46.94 12.23
CA LYS A 722 24.98 45.49 12.43
C LYS A 722 24.81 44.99 13.89
N HIS A 723 24.05 43.94 14.22
CA HIS A 723 23.52 42.80 13.47
C HIS A 723 22.20 42.33 14.11
N LEU A 724 21.14 42.22 13.31
CA LEU A 724 20.06 41.27 13.55
C LEU A 724 20.56 39.89 13.11
N THR A 725 20.90 39.02 14.06
CA THR A 725 20.94 37.55 13.90
C THR A 725 20.90 36.86 15.27
N LYS A 726 19.75 36.28 15.64
CA LYS A 726 19.50 34.89 16.11
C LYS A 726 18.32 34.79 17.06
#